data_AF-A0A4R2P349-F1
#
_entry.id   AF-A0A4R2P349-F1
#
_cell.length_a   1.000
_cell.length_b   1.000
_cell.length_c   1.000
_cell.angle_alpha   90.00
_cell.angle_beta   90.00
_cell.angle_gamma   90.00
#
_symmetry.space_group_name_H-M   'P 1'
#
loop_
_entity.id
_entity.type
_entity.pdbx_description
1 polymer ?
#
loop_
_entity_poly.entity_id
_entity_poly.type
_entity_poly.pdbx_seq_one_letter_code
_entity_poly.pdbx_strand_id
1 'polypeptide(L)'
;MKNIYKIIAIVLFTLTATLNAQLKNVDGTTNDEYLGKQPVTGGACDCVNNDIANFNFNFSNSFNNAIANDRAVIEAAEREAWDWYEYQTELLKNYIAYHNYKTFDTYDEAKDFIFKKTEFNNIQSNVPLARSKMIDGYNRARHARHSGLKGLKALQFRENEIKAGKLDNSLYPDFKVNNIPLKDIRTLSQLNSIKATTNTTTIEGIWQTPEFFDLQNLMANPNFGELEASAIIKKNSLYNKFNPWDRLNMMQFLIHYEKFKQYSNPPYLLSGEAAEIFDKFNEIVDIATLEFIENEFRKEYTNTNLFHPDYWRIILKDKYNNNGLYTHVAKADHQALMNAELNRLKSQTPIGASLNVDKIVQWFDIRDKNQLEWINANTDKATEFLKRLDDARKLDKQETSEPIPDNEIISVVGENFNSEKYDIKNEIEYGGRIAKLAEELSLNPDHKNWMLTHFEQAIKIVNFADISRINDVLSDAKKIFIIEIIKAYEEGYNFNFDDRIINKLNNECAKTIFSELENGIFENSPLKPEVEIVTPNSIGLNFHESILKLFKDSQKTNLVIKNGTSINSNAQTIKTTITLNDNYLSNATKLSITRTIIHESVHSYLNAVFYSNPDLSNQPLRIKMRSYASEKGFTDLNRFHHEFMAQYIDAMAYSLYEWDKEYGSGKGLNNINKPDDLLGWEYYYSMAFGGLFYEDTNGNLNPTDSFIELVPSENDRTKIIQILENEQNGTNDYKGEKCN
;
A
#
# COMPACT_ATOMS: atom_id res chain seq x y z
N MET A 1 4.13 -21.95 50.32
CA MET A 1 3.77 -21.14 51.52
C MET A 1 3.54 -19.64 51.26
N LYS A 2 3.57 -19.13 50.01
CA LYS A 2 3.13 -17.75 49.67
C LYS A 2 1.76 -17.68 49.00
N ASN A 3 0.96 -18.76 49.07
CA ASN A 3 -0.44 -18.73 48.65
C ASN A 3 -1.31 -17.84 49.57
N ILE A 4 -0.85 -17.57 50.80
CA ILE A 4 -1.53 -16.66 51.74
C ILE A 4 -1.34 -15.18 51.36
N TYR A 5 -0.20 -14.78 50.79
CA TYR A 5 0.03 -13.36 50.44
C TYR A 5 -0.67 -12.90 49.15
N LYS A 6 -0.99 -13.81 48.22
CA LYS A 6 -1.88 -13.47 47.08
C LYS A 6 -3.35 -13.46 47.50
N ILE A 7 -3.74 -14.26 48.49
CA ILE A 7 -5.03 -14.11 49.16
C ILE A 7 -5.09 -12.75 49.88
N ILE A 8 -3.99 -12.25 50.46
CA ILE A 8 -3.89 -10.87 51.00
C ILE A 8 -3.95 -9.80 49.90
N ALA A 9 -3.44 -10.04 48.69
CA ALA A 9 -3.63 -9.13 47.56
C ALA A 9 -5.09 -9.13 47.04
N ILE A 10 -5.80 -10.26 47.19
CA ILE A 10 -7.25 -10.38 46.96
C ILE A 10 -8.05 -9.68 48.07
N VAL A 11 -7.51 -9.60 49.30
CA VAL A 11 -8.06 -8.73 50.37
C VAL A 11 -7.79 -7.23 50.06
N LEU A 12 -6.70 -6.87 49.40
CA LEU A 12 -6.45 -5.51 48.88
C LEU A 12 -7.34 -5.14 47.68
N PHE A 13 -8.03 -6.11 47.08
CA PHE A 13 -9.14 -5.89 46.15
C PHE A 13 -10.44 -5.41 46.86
N THR A 14 -10.47 -5.29 48.19
CA THR A 14 -11.68 -4.88 48.94
C THR A 14 -11.55 -3.54 49.69
N LEU A 15 -10.34 -2.96 49.77
CA LEU A 15 -10.06 -1.72 50.51
C LEU A 15 -10.19 -0.42 49.69
N THR A 16 -10.15 -0.48 48.35
CA THR A 16 -10.44 0.69 47.49
C THR A 16 -11.90 0.74 47.03
N ALA A 17 -12.60 -0.39 47.09
CA ALA A 17 -14.05 -0.47 46.90
C ALA A 17 -14.84 0.02 48.12
N THR A 18 -14.20 0.26 49.27
CA THR A 18 -14.82 0.73 50.52
C THR A 18 -14.58 2.21 50.84
N LEU A 19 -13.78 2.93 50.03
CA LEU A 19 -13.50 4.37 50.24
C LEU A 19 -14.42 5.33 49.45
N ASN A 20 -15.25 4.85 48.52
CA ASN A 20 -16.34 5.64 47.92
C ASN A 20 -17.73 5.23 48.45
N ALA A 21 -17.81 4.22 49.32
CA ALA A 21 -19.02 3.85 50.05
C ALA A 21 -19.13 4.55 51.43
N GLN A 22 -18.22 5.49 51.73
CA GLN A 22 -18.29 6.38 52.89
C GLN A 22 -18.51 7.82 52.45
N LEU A 23 -19.72 8.12 52.02
CA LEU A 23 -20.39 9.38 52.32
C LEU A 23 -21.91 9.13 52.30
N LYS A 24 -22.47 9.04 53.52
CA LYS A 24 -23.88 8.86 53.93
C LYS A 24 -24.38 7.42 54.15
N ASN A 25 -24.08 6.91 55.35
CA ASN A 25 -25.17 6.46 56.21
C ASN A 25 -25.72 7.68 56.97
N VAL A 26 -27.03 7.88 56.95
CA VAL A 26 -27.77 8.37 58.13
C VAL A 26 -28.96 7.43 58.29
N ASP A 27 -29.08 6.90 59.51
CA ASP A 27 -30.02 5.90 59.98
C ASP A 27 -31.49 6.22 59.64
N GLY A 28 -32.24 5.17 59.38
CA GLY A 28 -33.66 5.17 59.69
C GLY A 28 -33.85 4.98 61.20
N THR A 29 -34.34 6.02 61.87
CA THR A 29 -35.47 5.97 62.81
C THR A 29 -35.83 7.38 63.29
N THR A 30 -37.07 7.77 63.00
CA THR A 30 -37.95 8.67 63.78
C THR A 30 -37.48 10.08 64.18
N ASN A 31 -38.27 11.04 63.69
CA ASN A 31 -38.65 12.32 64.28
C ASN A 31 -37.71 13.53 64.11
N ASP A 32 -38.34 14.59 63.59
CA ASP A 32 -38.06 16.01 63.83
C ASP A 32 -36.70 16.55 63.38
N GLU A 33 -36.58 16.89 62.09
CA GLU A 33 -35.69 18.00 61.68
C GLU A 33 -36.11 18.63 60.34
N TYR A 34 -37.38 19.06 60.25
CA TYR A 34 -37.87 20.00 59.22
C TYR A 34 -38.10 21.38 59.84
N LEU A 35 -37.05 22.01 60.38
CA LEU A 35 -37.11 23.43 60.73
C LEU A 35 -35.78 24.11 60.43
N GLY A 36 -35.77 24.95 59.40
CA GLY A 36 -34.85 26.08 59.36
C GLY A 36 -34.05 26.27 58.07
N LYS A 37 -34.71 26.51 56.94
CA LYS A 37 -34.20 27.48 55.93
C LYS A 37 -35.35 28.29 55.34
N GLN A 38 -35.26 29.61 55.51
CA GLN A 38 -36.18 30.57 54.90
C GLN A 38 -36.08 30.53 53.36
N PRO A 39 -37.20 30.68 52.63
CA PRO A 39 -37.21 30.68 51.17
C PRO A 39 -36.73 32.03 50.62
N VAL A 40 -35.71 32.00 49.75
CA VAL A 40 -35.30 33.18 48.97
C VAL A 40 -36.05 33.17 47.63
N THR A 41 -37.15 33.90 47.62
CA THR A 41 -37.83 34.57 46.48
C THR A 41 -37.55 34.07 45.06
N GLY A 42 -38.14 32.91 44.72
CA GLY A 42 -38.67 32.66 43.39
C GLY A 42 -40.19 32.56 43.54
N GLY A 43 -40.92 33.61 43.14
CA GLY A 43 -42.40 33.69 43.10
C GLY A 43 -43.13 33.04 44.28
N ALA A 44 -43.52 33.84 45.28
CA ALA A 44 -44.37 33.39 46.37
C ALA A 44 -45.58 32.60 45.83
N CYS A 45 -45.69 31.31 46.17
CA CYS A 45 -47.02 30.73 46.30
C CYS A 45 -47.63 31.38 47.55
N ASP A 46 -48.78 32.01 47.36
CA ASP A 46 -49.61 32.49 48.46
C ASP A 46 -50.34 31.28 49.07
N CYS A 47 -49.59 30.46 49.82
CA CYS A 47 -50.10 29.21 50.42
C CYS A 47 -50.95 29.46 51.69
N VAL A 48 -51.34 30.70 51.96
CA VAL A 48 -52.00 31.09 53.23
C VAL A 48 -53.53 31.16 53.10
N ASN A 49 -54.13 30.48 52.12
CA ASN A 49 -55.57 30.25 52.10
C ASN A 49 -55.89 28.77 52.36
N ASN A 50 -56.69 28.55 53.41
CA ASN A 50 -57.10 27.26 53.96
C ASN A 50 -58.03 26.41 53.06
N ASP A 51 -58.09 26.69 51.75
CA ASP A 51 -58.87 25.90 50.80
C ASP A 51 -57.92 25.23 49.80
N ILE A 52 -57.79 23.91 49.92
CA ILE A 52 -57.04 23.03 49.00
C ILE A 52 -57.50 23.20 47.53
N ALA A 53 -58.68 23.77 47.29
CA ALA A 53 -59.36 23.81 46.00
C ALA A 53 -58.74 24.73 44.90
N ASN A 54 -57.64 25.45 45.12
CA ASN A 54 -57.19 26.51 44.19
C ASN A 54 -55.81 26.34 43.51
N PHE A 55 -55.09 25.23 43.68
CA PHE A 55 -53.85 24.98 42.92
C PHE A 55 -53.98 23.71 42.08
N ASN A 56 -53.97 23.89 40.75
CA ASN A 56 -54.08 22.81 39.76
C ASN A 56 -52.75 22.59 39.05
N PHE A 57 -52.54 21.38 38.55
CA PHE A 57 -51.40 21.11 37.71
C PHE A 57 -51.33 22.04 36.51
N ASN A 58 -50.16 22.66 36.34
CA ASN A 58 -49.86 23.54 35.24
C ASN A 58 -48.96 22.85 34.22
N PHE A 59 -49.54 22.40 33.12
CA PHE A 59 -48.82 21.69 32.07
C PHE A 59 -48.18 22.60 31.00
N SER A 60 -47.90 23.88 31.30
CA SER A 60 -47.17 24.75 30.38
C SER A 60 -45.78 24.21 30.05
N ASN A 61 -45.15 24.76 29.02
CA ASN A 61 -43.86 24.27 28.50
C ASN A 61 -42.66 24.56 29.43
N SER A 62 -42.88 25.21 30.59
CA SER A 62 -41.84 25.49 31.56
C SER A 62 -41.60 24.29 32.48
N PHE A 63 -40.34 23.84 32.59
CA PHE A 63 -39.98 22.78 33.54
C PHE A 63 -40.11 23.23 35.00
N ASN A 64 -40.09 24.54 35.27
CA ASN A 64 -40.37 25.09 36.61
C ASN A 64 -41.79 24.77 37.08
N ASN A 65 -42.73 24.50 36.16
CA ASN A 65 -44.06 24.07 36.56
C ASN A 65 -44.07 22.64 37.08
N ALA A 66 -43.17 21.77 36.62
CA ALA A 66 -43.05 20.43 37.19
C ALA A 66 -42.65 20.52 38.67
N ILE A 67 -41.71 21.42 39.00
CA ILE A 67 -41.30 21.72 40.37
C ILE A 67 -42.46 22.30 41.20
N ALA A 68 -43.23 23.23 40.62
CA ALA A 68 -44.40 23.79 41.30
C ALA A 68 -45.48 22.72 41.56
N ASN A 69 -45.72 21.83 40.59
CA ASN A 69 -46.65 20.71 40.73
C ASN A 69 -46.18 19.72 41.80
N ASP A 70 -44.88 19.42 41.90
CA ASP A 70 -44.31 18.58 42.96
C ASP A 70 -44.61 19.14 44.35
N ARG A 71 -44.38 20.44 44.57
CA ARG A 71 -44.72 21.12 45.83
C ARG A 71 -46.21 21.01 46.15
N ALA A 72 -47.08 21.13 45.15
CA ALA A 72 -48.52 20.96 45.33
C ALA A 72 -48.89 19.52 45.73
N VAL A 73 -48.20 18.51 45.17
CA VAL A 73 -48.39 17.11 45.57
C VAL A 73 -47.94 16.88 47.02
N ILE A 74 -46.80 17.44 47.43
CA ILE A 74 -46.30 17.33 48.82
C ILE A 74 -47.32 17.92 49.79
N GLU A 75 -47.80 19.14 49.54
CA GLU A 75 -48.79 19.81 50.38
C GLU A 75 -50.11 19.03 50.46
N ALA A 76 -50.59 18.50 49.33
CA ALA A 76 -51.80 17.68 49.29
C ALA A 76 -51.63 16.35 50.06
N ALA A 77 -50.44 15.75 49.99
CA ALA A 77 -50.11 14.52 50.71
C ALA A 77 -50.07 14.74 52.22
N GLU A 78 -49.46 15.84 52.69
CA GLU A 78 -49.42 16.21 54.11
C GLU A 78 -50.82 16.44 54.71
N ARG A 79 -51.76 16.91 53.87
CA ARG A 79 -53.16 17.16 54.25
C ARG A 79 -54.10 16.00 53.98
N GLU A 80 -53.62 14.87 53.46
CA GLU A 80 -54.42 13.72 53.03
C GLU A 80 -55.59 14.10 52.11
N ALA A 81 -55.34 15.02 51.18
CA ALA A 81 -56.36 15.68 50.37
C ALA A 81 -56.85 14.84 49.17
N TRP A 82 -57.56 13.74 49.43
CA TRP A 82 -57.98 12.79 48.39
C TRP A 82 -58.91 13.38 47.31
N ASP A 83 -59.79 14.31 47.65
CA ASP A 83 -60.65 14.97 46.66
C ASP A 83 -59.82 15.79 45.65
N TRP A 84 -58.72 16.38 46.09
CA TRP A 84 -57.77 17.08 45.22
C TRP A 84 -57.00 16.09 44.35
N TYR A 85 -56.56 14.97 44.93
CA TYR A 85 -55.89 13.89 44.19
C TYR A 85 -56.76 13.39 43.03
N GLU A 86 -58.02 13.04 43.28
CA GLU A 86 -58.96 12.56 42.25
C GLU A 86 -59.25 13.63 41.20
N TYR A 87 -59.29 14.90 41.60
CA TYR A 87 -59.42 15.99 40.63
C TYR A 87 -58.18 16.12 39.74
N GLN A 88 -56.96 15.99 40.28
CA GLN A 88 -55.74 16.06 39.50
C GLN A 88 -55.53 14.83 38.59
N THR A 89 -55.96 13.63 38.98
CA THR A 89 -55.93 12.45 38.10
C THR A 89 -56.85 12.64 36.89
N GLU A 90 -58.04 13.22 37.09
CA GLU A 90 -58.95 13.59 36.01
C GLU A 90 -58.37 14.69 35.11
N LEU A 91 -57.69 15.70 35.68
CA LEU A 91 -56.96 16.70 34.90
C LEU A 91 -55.83 16.08 34.05
N LEU A 92 -55.04 15.16 34.60
CA LEU A 92 -54.01 14.42 33.85
C LEU A 92 -54.63 13.60 32.73
N LYS A 93 -55.72 12.87 33.01
CA LYS A 93 -56.46 12.08 32.00
C LYS A 93 -56.90 12.97 30.84
N ASN A 94 -57.53 14.11 31.15
CA ASN A 94 -58.01 15.06 30.15
C ASN A 94 -56.88 15.72 29.36
N TYR A 95 -55.77 16.05 30.03
CA TYR A 95 -54.59 16.59 29.38
C TYR A 95 -53.98 15.58 28.39
N ILE A 96 -53.81 14.32 28.81
CA ILE A 96 -53.32 13.24 27.94
C ILE A 96 -54.30 13.02 26.78
N ALA A 97 -55.61 13.02 27.03
CA ALA A 97 -56.64 12.88 26.00
C ALA A 97 -56.53 13.95 24.91
N TYR A 98 -56.49 15.23 25.33
CA TYR A 98 -56.42 16.39 24.43
C TYR A 98 -55.16 16.36 23.55
N HIS A 99 -54.00 16.15 24.15
CA HIS A 99 -52.72 16.19 23.41
C HIS A 99 -52.45 14.97 22.53
N ASN A 100 -53.26 13.92 22.65
CA ASN A 100 -53.12 12.70 21.86
C ASN A 100 -54.33 12.43 20.96
N TYR A 101 -55.28 13.36 20.88
CA TYR A 101 -56.50 13.24 20.08
C TYR A 101 -57.25 11.92 20.33
N LYS A 102 -57.34 11.51 21.60
CA LYS A 102 -57.91 10.22 22.03
C LYS A 102 -58.73 10.40 23.30
N THR A 103 -59.81 9.64 23.46
CA THR A 103 -60.59 9.59 24.71
C THR A 103 -60.17 8.38 25.55
N PHE A 104 -60.27 8.53 26.87
CA PHE A 104 -59.99 7.48 27.84
C PHE A 104 -61.11 7.42 28.87
N ASP A 105 -61.56 6.23 29.22
CA ASP A 105 -62.65 6.06 30.19
C ASP A 105 -62.12 6.28 31.61
N THR A 106 -60.87 5.86 31.86
CA THR A 106 -60.22 5.95 33.17
C THR A 106 -58.84 6.61 33.10
N TYR A 107 -58.36 7.09 34.25
CA TYR A 107 -56.98 7.59 34.39
C TYR A 107 -55.94 6.52 34.07
N ASP A 108 -56.18 5.27 34.50
CA ASP A 108 -55.26 4.15 34.25
C ASP A 108 -55.10 3.86 32.76
N GLU A 109 -56.18 3.94 31.97
CA GLU A 109 -56.10 3.83 30.51
C GLU A 109 -55.25 4.95 29.88
N ALA A 110 -55.39 6.18 30.35
CA ALA A 110 -54.57 7.31 29.88
C ALA A 110 -53.10 7.14 30.29
N LYS A 111 -52.84 6.63 31.50
CA LYS A 111 -51.51 6.32 32.02
C LYS A 111 -50.82 5.22 31.20
N ASP A 112 -51.51 4.10 30.95
CA ASP A 112 -50.96 3.02 30.14
C ASP A 112 -50.70 3.47 28.70
N PHE A 113 -51.57 4.32 28.15
CA PHE A 113 -51.36 4.91 26.84
C PHE A 113 -50.09 5.77 26.78
N ILE A 114 -49.86 6.65 27.75
CA ILE A 114 -48.65 7.50 27.73
C ILE A 114 -47.39 6.69 28.02
N PHE A 115 -47.44 5.67 28.88
CA PHE A 115 -46.32 4.74 29.05
C PHE A 115 -45.99 4.05 27.73
N LYS A 116 -46.98 3.49 27.04
CA LYS A 116 -46.81 2.86 25.73
C LYS A 116 -46.22 3.83 24.70
N LYS A 117 -46.77 5.03 24.61
CA LYS A 117 -46.30 6.05 23.65
C LYS A 117 -44.84 6.46 23.91
N THR A 118 -44.49 6.74 25.16
CA THR A 118 -43.15 7.20 25.54
C THR A 118 -42.10 6.11 25.33
N GLU A 119 -42.37 4.89 25.77
CA GLU A 119 -41.46 3.78 25.56
C GLU A 119 -41.34 3.38 24.09
N PHE A 120 -42.43 3.40 23.32
CA PHE A 120 -42.36 3.13 21.88
C PHE A 120 -41.44 4.13 21.15
N ASN A 121 -41.54 5.43 21.46
CA ASN A 121 -40.66 6.45 20.89
C ASN A 121 -39.18 6.22 21.26
N ASN A 122 -38.92 5.85 22.52
CA ASN A 122 -37.58 5.51 22.99
C ASN A 122 -37.04 4.27 22.25
N ILE A 123 -37.86 3.21 22.06
CA ILE A 123 -37.49 2.01 21.29
C ILE A 123 -37.14 2.39 19.85
N GLN A 124 -38.00 3.17 19.16
CA GLN A 124 -37.75 3.59 17.78
C GLN A 124 -36.45 4.39 17.63
N SER A 125 -36.10 5.17 18.65
CA SER A 125 -34.87 5.97 18.66
C SER A 125 -33.63 5.13 19.00
N ASN A 126 -33.74 4.21 19.95
CA ASN A 126 -32.59 3.48 20.50
C ASN A 126 -32.26 2.18 19.75
N VAL A 127 -33.22 1.53 19.08
CA VAL A 127 -32.94 0.31 18.29
C VAL A 127 -31.92 0.56 17.17
N PRO A 128 -32.04 1.61 16.35
CA PRO A 128 -31.02 1.92 15.34
C PRO A 128 -29.63 2.19 15.95
N LEU A 129 -29.57 2.86 17.11
CA LEU A 129 -28.32 3.14 17.82
C LEU A 129 -27.69 1.86 18.38
N ALA A 130 -28.48 0.98 18.98
CA ALA A 130 -28.05 -0.34 19.45
C ALA A 130 -27.47 -1.16 18.29
N ARG A 131 -28.18 -1.17 17.15
CA ARG A 131 -27.72 -1.85 15.94
C ARG A 131 -26.40 -1.28 15.43
N SER A 132 -26.25 0.04 15.39
CA SER A 132 -24.99 0.68 15.00
C SER A 132 -23.84 0.27 15.91
N LYS A 133 -24.08 0.22 17.23
CA LYS A 133 -23.08 -0.25 18.20
C LYS A 133 -22.69 -1.72 17.97
N MET A 134 -23.64 -2.58 17.59
CA MET A 134 -23.35 -3.98 17.22
C MET A 134 -22.54 -4.07 15.92
N ILE A 135 -22.84 -3.25 14.90
CA ILE A 135 -22.06 -3.17 13.65
C ILE A 135 -20.61 -2.76 13.95
N ASP A 136 -20.42 -1.72 14.77
CA ASP A 136 -19.08 -1.27 15.17
C ASP A 136 -18.35 -2.33 16.01
N GLY A 137 -19.08 -2.99 16.90
CA GLY A 137 -18.59 -4.13 17.68
C GLY A 137 -18.11 -5.28 16.78
N TYR A 138 -18.91 -5.64 15.77
CA TYR A 138 -18.57 -6.66 14.79
C TYR A 138 -17.26 -6.32 14.06
N ASN A 139 -17.12 -5.08 13.58
CA ASN A 139 -15.91 -4.65 12.87
C ASN A 139 -14.66 -4.71 13.77
N ARG A 140 -14.77 -4.24 15.02
CA ARG A 140 -13.69 -4.34 16.02
C ARG A 140 -13.34 -5.79 16.34
N ALA A 141 -14.33 -6.64 16.60
CA ALA A 141 -14.14 -8.04 16.94
C ALA A 141 -13.52 -8.83 15.77
N ARG A 142 -13.97 -8.58 14.53
CA ARG A 142 -13.41 -9.17 13.31
C ARG A 142 -11.95 -8.76 13.12
N HIS A 143 -11.63 -7.47 13.33
CA HIS A 143 -10.26 -7.00 13.25
C HIS A 143 -9.39 -7.68 14.32
N ALA A 144 -9.83 -7.69 15.59
CA ALA A 144 -9.11 -8.32 16.70
C ALA A 144 -8.88 -9.82 16.48
N ARG A 145 -9.87 -10.54 15.91
CA ARG A 145 -9.74 -11.93 15.50
C ARG A 145 -8.63 -12.11 14.46
N HIS A 146 -8.66 -11.33 13.37
CA HIS A 146 -7.72 -11.50 12.24
C HIS A 146 -6.29 -11.09 12.60
N SER A 147 -6.12 -9.87 13.14
CA SER A 147 -4.81 -9.36 13.53
C SER A 147 -4.24 -10.12 14.72
N GLY A 148 -5.10 -10.52 15.66
CA GLY A 148 -4.75 -11.30 16.84
C GLY A 148 -4.24 -12.71 16.51
N LEU A 149 -4.93 -13.45 15.65
CA LEU A 149 -4.46 -14.79 15.20
C LEU A 149 -3.10 -14.71 14.51
N LYS A 150 -2.91 -13.73 13.61
CA LYS A 150 -1.61 -13.48 12.97
C LYS A 150 -0.54 -13.13 14.01
N GLY A 151 -0.87 -12.23 14.95
CA GLY A 151 0.00 -11.83 16.05
C GLY A 151 0.43 -13.00 16.93
N LEU A 152 -0.50 -13.87 17.34
CA LEU A 152 -0.20 -15.05 18.15
C LEU A 152 0.70 -16.06 17.43
N LYS A 153 0.54 -16.23 16.12
CA LYS A 153 1.44 -17.07 15.31
C LYS A 153 2.83 -16.44 15.19
N ALA A 154 2.90 -15.14 14.93
CA ALA A 154 4.17 -14.43 14.83
C ALA A 154 4.95 -14.43 16.16
N LEU A 155 4.25 -14.24 17.29
CA LEU A 155 4.82 -14.40 18.63
C LEU A 155 5.30 -15.83 18.90
N GLN A 156 4.63 -16.86 18.37
CA GLN A 156 5.09 -18.24 18.50
C GLN A 156 6.43 -18.47 17.76
N PHE A 157 6.60 -17.90 16.56
CA PHE A 157 7.88 -17.96 15.87
C PHE A 157 8.95 -17.23 16.67
N ARG A 158 8.62 -16.03 17.16
CA ARG A 158 9.54 -15.24 17.96
C ARG A 158 9.96 -15.95 19.26
N GLU A 159 9.03 -16.66 19.88
CA GLU A 159 9.28 -17.48 21.08
C GLU A 159 10.33 -18.57 20.79
N ASN A 160 10.20 -19.26 19.64
CA ASN A 160 11.15 -20.28 19.22
C ASN A 160 12.53 -19.68 18.91
N GLU A 161 12.59 -18.51 18.29
CA GLU A 161 13.84 -17.81 18.02
C GLU A 161 14.58 -17.39 19.29
N ILE A 162 13.86 -16.81 20.26
CA ILE A 162 14.43 -16.42 21.56
C ILE A 162 14.94 -17.67 22.30
N LYS A 163 14.18 -18.77 22.29
CA LYS A 163 14.60 -20.07 22.86
C LYS A 163 15.85 -20.63 22.18
N ALA A 164 16.03 -20.37 20.88
CA ALA A 164 17.21 -20.76 20.11
C ALA A 164 18.38 -19.76 20.21
N GLY A 165 18.27 -18.70 21.02
CA GLY A 165 19.31 -17.68 21.18
C GLY A 165 19.38 -16.61 20.08
N LYS A 166 18.42 -16.57 19.15
CA LYS A 166 18.37 -15.60 18.04
C LYS A 166 17.70 -14.28 18.49
N LEU A 167 18.45 -13.40 19.17
CA LEU A 167 17.89 -12.20 19.79
C LEU A 167 17.77 -10.98 18.86
N ASP A 168 18.74 -10.75 17.97
CA ASP A 168 18.76 -9.52 17.16
C ASP A 168 18.10 -9.66 15.79
N ASN A 169 17.86 -10.90 15.37
CA ASN A 169 17.29 -11.21 14.06
C ASN A 169 15.98 -11.97 14.27
N SER A 170 14.86 -11.38 13.85
CA SER A 170 13.55 -12.04 13.76
C SER A 170 13.25 -12.38 12.30
N LEU A 171 12.57 -13.50 12.02
CA LEU A 171 12.10 -13.87 10.67
C LEU A 171 11.13 -12.83 10.09
N TYR A 172 10.37 -12.14 10.94
CA TYR A 172 9.45 -11.07 10.55
C TYR A 172 9.77 -9.81 11.36
N PRO A 173 10.92 -9.16 11.10
CA PRO A 173 11.47 -8.16 12.01
C PRO A 173 10.54 -6.96 12.20
N ASP A 174 9.90 -6.50 11.13
CA ASP A 174 9.04 -5.32 11.12
C ASP A 174 7.55 -5.63 11.36
N PHE A 175 7.18 -6.91 11.50
CA PHE A 175 5.80 -7.27 11.84
C PHE A 175 5.50 -6.80 13.27
N LYS A 176 4.39 -6.08 13.45
CA LYS A 176 4.02 -5.47 14.73
C LYS A 176 2.92 -6.27 15.43
N VAL A 177 3.10 -6.49 16.73
CA VAL A 177 2.05 -7.00 17.62
C VAL A 177 1.86 -5.99 18.74
N ASN A 178 0.64 -5.48 18.90
CA ASN A 178 0.33 -4.37 19.82
C ASN A 178 1.27 -3.16 19.61
N ASN A 179 1.51 -2.79 18.34
CA ASN A 179 2.43 -1.73 17.90
C ASN A 179 3.92 -1.96 18.20
N ILE A 180 4.31 -3.14 18.70
CA ILE A 180 5.70 -3.50 18.98
C ILE A 180 6.22 -4.40 17.85
N PRO A 181 7.24 -3.98 17.08
CA PRO A 181 7.93 -4.83 16.11
C PRO A 181 8.53 -6.08 16.76
N LEU A 182 8.48 -7.24 16.09
CA LEU A 182 9.04 -8.48 16.66
C LEU A 182 10.54 -8.40 16.94
N LYS A 183 11.30 -7.64 16.13
CA LYS A 183 12.73 -7.40 16.35
C LYS A 183 13.04 -6.74 17.71
N ASP A 184 12.09 -6.00 18.26
CA ASP A 184 12.23 -5.30 19.55
C ASP A 184 11.87 -6.20 20.75
N ILE A 185 11.25 -7.36 20.51
CA ILE A 185 10.91 -8.35 21.54
C ILE A 185 12.12 -9.26 21.74
N ARG A 186 12.90 -9.03 22.80
CA ARG A 186 14.19 -9.74 23.03
C ARG A 186 14.17 -10.74 24.19
N THR A 187 13.12 -10.76 25.00
CA THR A 187 13.03 -11.65 26.17
C THR A 187 11.71 -12.42 26.23
N LEU A 188 11.73 -13.61 26.85
CA LEU A 188 10.52 -14.39 27.09
C LEU A 188 9.53 -13.66 28.01
N SER A 189 10.01 -12.83 28.94
CA SER A 189 9.13 -12.04 29.83
C SER A 189 8.32 -11.00 29.05
N GLN A 190 8.98 -10.22 28.19
CA GLN A 190 8.30 -9.25 27.31
C GLN A 190 7.33 -9.97 26.37
N LEU A 191 7.77 -11.07 25.75
CA LEU A 191 6.95 -11.87 24.86
C LEU A 191 5.69 -12.38 25.56
N ASN A 192 5.81 -12.93 26.77
CA ASN A 192 4.67 -13.46 27.53
C ASN A 192 3.67 -12.36 27.91
N SER A 193 4.14 -11.16 28.23
CA SER A 193 3.25 -10.02 28.51
C SER A 193 2.44 -9.64 27.27
N ILE A 194 3.09 -9.52 26.10
CA ILE A 194 2.44 -9.17 24.84
C ILE A 194 1.46 -10.28 24.43
N LYS A 195 1.92 -11.55 24.52
CA LYS A 195 1.14 -12.74 24.21
C LYS A 195 -0.12 -12.83 25.06
N ALA A 196 -0.07 -12.49 26.35
CA ALA A 196 -1.25 -12.49 27.22
C ALA A 196 -2.31 -11.49 26.74
N THR A 197 -1.93 -10.23 26.48
CA THR A 197 -2.86 -9.21 25.97
C THR A 197 -3.43 -9.59 24.61
N THR A 198 -2.58 -10.02 23.67
CA THR A 198 -3.02 -10.45 22.34
C THR A 198 -3.93 -11.67 22.43
N ASN A 199 -3.66 -12.62 23.34
CA ASN A 199 -4.50 -13.81 23.50
C ASN A 199 -5.91 -13.45 23.97
N THR A 200 -6.03 -12.57 24.97
CA THR A 200 -7.34 -12.11 25.47
C THR A 200 -8.15 -11.43 24.37
N THR A 201 -7.57 -10.44 23.69
CA THR A 201 -8.29 -9.69 22.63
C THR A 201 -8.63 -10.56 21.43
N THR A 202 -7.78 -11.54 21.09
CA THR A 202 -8.06 -12.50 20.02
C THR A 202 -9.24 -13.39 20.38
N ILE A 203 -9.26 -13.96 21.60
CA ILE A 203 -10.35 -14.81 22.07
C ILE A 203 -11.67 -14.03 22.09
N GLU A 204 -11.66 -12.81 22.64
CA GLU A 204 -12.81 -11.89 22.60
C GLU A 204 -13.31 -11.67 21.17
N GLY A 205 -12.40 -11.31 20.25
CA GLY A 205 -12.76 -11.13 18.84
C GLY A 205 -13.36 -12.39 18.21
N ILE A 206 -12.86 -13.58 18.53
CA ILE A 206 -13.38 -14.85 17.96
C ILE A 206 -14.83 -15.10 18.37
N TRP A 207 -15.18 -14.94 19.65
CA TRP A 207 -16.54 -15.23 20.11
C TRP A 207 -17.52 -14.08 19.89
N GLN A 208 -17.05 -12.83 19.94
CA GLN A 208 -17.90 -11.65 19.72
C GLN A 208 -18.25 -11.42 18.25
N THR A 209 -17.42 -11.87 17.30
CA THR A 209 -17.72 -11.70 15.86
C THR A 209 -19.09 -12.29 15.48
N PRO A 210 -19.38 -13.59 15.72
CA PRO A 210 -20.69 -14.15 15.42
C PRO A 210 -21.79 -13.56 16.29
N GLU A 211 -21.54 -13.29 17.58
CA GLU A 211 -22.54 -12.67 18.45
C GLU A 211 -23.02 -11.32 17.91
N PHE A 212 -22.10 -10.39 17.60
CA PHE A 212 -22.46 -9.09 17.07
C PHE A 212 -23.13 -9.18 15.70
N PHE A 213 -22.74 -10.15 14.87
CA PHE A 213 -23.37 -10.40 13.57
C PHE A 213 -24.82 -10.88 13.71
N ASP A 214 -25.09 -11.76 14.66
CA ASP A 214 -26.45 -12.26 14.91
C ASP A 214 -27.31 -11.18 15.55
N LEU A 215 -26.79 -10.45 16.55
CA LEU A 215 -27.50 -9.36 17.21
C LEU A 215 -27.87 -8.24 16.24
N GLN A 216 -26.96 -7.80 15.35
CA GLN A 216 -27.30 -6.76 14.37
C GLN A 216 -28.38 -7.21 13.37
N ASN A 217 -28.48 -8.51 13.09
CA ASN A 217 -29.48 -9.08 12.19
C ASN A 217 -30.84 -9.18 12.87
N LEU A 218 -30.87 -9.59 14.14
CA LEU A 218 -32.07 -9.53 14.98
C LEU A 218 -32.58 -8.10 15.08
N MET A 219 -31.69 -7.13 15.35
CA MET A 219 -32.04 -5.71 15.42
C MET A 219 -32.40 -5.08 14.07
N ALA A 220 -32.14 -5.74 12.94
CA ALA A 220 -32.56 -5.24 11.63
C ALA A 220 -34.05 -5.44 11.38
N ASN A 221 -34.66 -6.46 12.00
CA ASN A 221 -36.10 -6.75 11.95
C ASN A 221 -36.63 -6.96 13.38
N PRO A 222 -36.64 -5.90 14.21
CA PRO A 222 -36.97 -6.02 15.62
C PRO A 222 -38.45 -6.36 15.85
N ASN A 223 -38.74 -7.22 16.82
CA ASN A 223 -40.10 -7.41 17.32
C ASN A 223 -40.48 -6.24 18.25
N PHE A 224 -40.88 -5.11 17.65
CA PHE A 224 -41.24 -3.91 18.40
C PHE A 224 -42.34 -4.16 19.46
N GLY A 225 -43.28 -5.07 19.21
CA GLY A 225 -44.35 -5.38 20.16
C GLY A 225 -43.86 -6.05 21.43
N GLU A 226 -42.89 -6.95 21.33
CA GLU A 226 -42.30 -7.64 22.48
C GLU A 226 -41.37 -6.75 23.30
N LEU A 227 -40.58 -5.90 22.63
CA LEU A 227 -39.78 -4.86 23.28
C LEU A 227 -40.65 -3.87 24.05
N GLU A 228 -41.74 -3.42 23.42
CA GLU A 228 -42.72 -2.54 24.05
C GLU A 228 -43.36 -3.22 25.27
N ALA A 229 -43.86 -4.44 25.11
CA ALA A 229 -44.46 -5.19 26.22
C ALA A 229 -43.49 -5.34 27.41
N SER A 230 -42.23 -5.69 27.13
CA SER A 230 -41.19 -5.85 28.15
C SER A 230 -40.87 -4.53 28.87
N ALA A 231 -40.75 -3.42 28.13
CA ALA A 231 -40.53 -2.10 28.70
C ALA A 231 -41.72 -1.68 29.60
N ILE A 232 -42.95 -1.91 29.14
CA ILE A 232 -44.17 -1.55 29.87
C ILE A 232 -44.37 -2.39 31.13
N ILE A 233 -44.10 -3.69 31.09
CA ILE A 233 -44.12 -4.55 32.29
C ILE A 233 -43.15 -4.02 33.34
N LYS A 234 -41.92 -3.67 32.94
CA LYS A 234 -40.92 -3.12 33.84
C LYS A 234 -41.33 -1.73 34.36
N LYS A 235 -41.85 -0.84 33.51
CA LYS A 235 -42.33 0.50 33.91
C LYS A 235 -43.46 0.41 34.93
N ASN A 236 -44.46 -0.43 34.67
CA ASN A 236 -45.57 -0.66 35.60
C ASN A 236 -45.11 -1.31 36.91
N SER A 237 -44.17 -2.25 36.86
CA SER A 237 -43.60 -2.84 38.08
C SER A 237 -42.91 -1.81 38.97
N LEU A 238 -42.16 -0.87 38.39
CA LEU A 238 -41.54 0.23 39.13
C LEU A 238 -42.57 1.24 39.63
N TYR A 239 -43.53 1.62 38.78
CA TYR A 239 -44.59 2.58 39.11
C TYR A 239 -45.40 2.11 40.33
N ASN A 240 -45.72 0.82 40.36
CA ASN A 240 -46.52 0.23 41.43
C ASN A 240 -45.79 0.17 42.79
N LYS A 241 -44.47 0.39 42.84
CA LYS A 241 -43.73 0.50 44.10
C LYS A 241 -43.94 1.85 44.80
N PHE A 242 -44.36 2.87 44.06
CA PHE A 242 -44.63 4.20 44.62
C PHE A 242 -45.97 4.23 45.37
N ASN A 243 -46.05 5.09 46.39
CA ASN A 243 -47.32 5.45 47.02
C ASN A 243 -48.19 6.29 46.04
N PRO A 244 -49.50 6.46 46.31
CA PRO A 244 -50.39 7.17 45.39
C PRO A 244 -49.92 8.59 45.02
N TRP A 245 -49.41 9.37 45.98
CA TRP A 245 -48.91 10.72 45.73
C TRP A 245 -47.69 10.75 44.80
N ASP A 246 -46.72 9.86 45.02
CA ASP A 246 -45.55 9.72 44.16
C ASP A 246 -45.91 9.22 42.76
N ARG A 247 -46.94 8.37 42.63
CA ARG A 247 -47.49 7.96 41.33
C ARG A 247 -48.06 9.14 40.54
N LEU A 248 -48.86 9.98 41.20
CA LEU A 248 -49.41 11.20 40.61
C LEU A 248 -48.30 12.16 40.18
N ASN A 249 -47.30 12.34 41.05
CA ASN A 249 -46.16 13.21 40.80
C ASN A 249 -45.26 12.69 39.66
N MET A 250 -45.04 11.37 39.59
CA MET A 250 -44.31 10.74 38.49
C MET A 250 -44.99 11.02 37.14
N MET A 251 -46.33 11.00 37.11
CA MET A 251 -47.09 11.19 35.88
C MET A 251 -47.07 12.64 35.39
N GLN A 252 -47.20 13.63 36.29
CA GLN A 252 -47.02 15.04 35.89
C GLN A 252 -45.58 15.31 35.44
N PHE A 253 -44.59 14.75 36.16
CA PHE A 253 -43.19 14.85 35.80
C PHE A 253 -42.90 14.26 34.43
N LEU A 254 -43.38 13.05 34.13
CA LEU A 254 -43.20 12.39 32.83
C LEU A 254 -43.71 13.27 31.68
N ILE A 255 -44.87 13.90 31.84
CA ILE A 255 -45.43 14.82 30.82
C ILE A 255 -44.48 15.99 30.56
N HIS A 256 -43.95 16.61 31.61
CA HIS A 256 -42.99 17.72 31.47
C HIS A 256 -41.65 17.26 30.92
N TYR A 257 -41.18 16.08 31.32
CA TYR A 257 -39.94 15.48 30.85
C TYR A 257 -39.99 15.13 29.36
N GLU A 258 -41.09 14.57 28.87
CA GLU A 258 -41.28 14.34 27.43
C GLU A 258 -41.28 15.63 26.61
N LYS A 259 -41.84 16.72 27.14
CA LYS A 259 -41.71 18.04 26.51
C LYS A 259 -40.27 18.53 26.53
N PHE A 260 -39.59 18.38 27.65
CA PHE A 260 -38.18 18.76 27.78
C PHE A 260 -37.29 18.04 26.76
N LYS A 261 -37.55 16.75 26.49
CA LYS A 261 -36.86 15.96 25.45
C LYS A 261 -37.04 16.53 24.04
N GLN A 262 -38.17 17.18 23.73
CA GLN A 262 -38.41 17.79 22.41
C GLN A 262 -37.54 19.03 22.14
N TYR A 263 -37.12 19.74 23.19
CA TYR A 263 -36.35 20.98 23.09
C TYR A 263 -34.89 20.83 23.51
N SER A 264 -34.46 19.60 23.82
CA SER A 264 -33.12 19.29 24.32
C SER A 264 -32.46 18.21 23.46
N ASN A 265 -31.13 18.14 23.48
CA ASN A 265 -30.39 17.05 22.86
C ASN A 265 -30.00 16.01 23.91
N PRO A 266 -29.96 14.71 23.56
CA PRO A 266 -29.39 13.69 24.42
C PRO A 266 -27.92 14.01 24.79
N PRO A 267 -27.46 13.71 26.01
CA PRO A 267 -28.21 13.11 27.12
C PRO A 267 -29.17 14.11 27.78
N TYR A 268 -30.40 13.66 28.07
CA TYR A 268 -31.46 14.47 28.68
C TYR A 268 -31.25 14.63 30.18
N LEU A 269 -30.23 15.40 30.57
CA LEU A 269 -29.87 15.62 31.96
C LEU A 269 -30.67 16.76 32.57
N LEU A 270 -31.37 16.47 33.67
CA LEU A 270 -31.91 17.50 34.55
C LEU A 270 -30.76 18.14 35.34
N SER A 271 -30.91 19.41 35.72
CA SER A 271 -29.90 20.15 36.48
C SER A 271 -30.52 20.94 37.62
N GLY A 272 -29.70 21.25 38.63
CA GLY A 272 -30.11 22.04 39.80
C GLY A 272 -31.21 21.37 40.62
N GLU A 273 -32.12 22.20 41.13
CA GLU A 273 -33.24 21.79 41.99
C GLU A 273 -34.10 20.68 41.35
N ALA A 274 -34.28 20.70 40.02
CA ALA A 274 -35.09 19.71 39.33
C ALA A 274 -34.46 18.31 39.31
N ALA A 275 -33.13 18.21 39.27
CA ALA A 275 -32.43 16.94 39.36
C ALA A 275 -32.56 16.33 40.76
N GLU A 276 -32.45 17.16 41.80
CA GLU A 276 -32.58 16.71 43.20
C GLU A 276 -34.01 16.26 43.52
N ILE A 277 -35.03 16.99 43.08
CA ILE A 277 -36.44 16.68 43.35
C ILE A 277 -36.87 15.38 42.66
N PHE A 278 -36.49 15.20 41.39
CA PHE A 278 -36.98 14.10 40.57
C PHE A 278 -36.02 12.91 40.46
N ASP A 279 -34.92 12.89 41.21
CA ASP A 279 -33.96 11.77 41.21
C ASP A 279 -34.64 10.42 41.48
N LYS A 280 -35.64 10.40 42.37
CA LYS A 280 -36.46 9.22 42.68
C LYS A 280 -37.18 8.61 41.46
N PHE A 281 -37.33 9.35 40.36
CA PHE A 281 -37.99 8.89 39.14
C PHE A 281 -37.01 8.55 38.00
N ASN A 282 -35.70 8.72 38.20
CA ASN A 282 -34.70 8.51 37.15
C ASN A 282 -34.71 7.07 36.58
N GLU A 283 -34.97 6.07 37.43
CA GLU A 283 -34.99 4.65 36.99
C GLU A 283 -36.27 4.25 36.24
N ILE A 284 -37.33 5.06 36.27
CA ILE A 284 -38.64 4.74 35.67
C ILE A 284 -38.99 5.61 34.46
N VAL A 285 -38.41 6.81 34.35
CA VAL A 285 -38.83 7.79 33.35
C VAL A 285 -38.66 7.27 31.92
N ASP A 286 -37.50 6.66 31.61
CA ASP A 286 -37.17 6.01 30.35
C ASP A 286 -36.72 4.57 30.62
N ILE A 287 -37.56 3.57 30.31
CA ILE A 287 -37.18 2.15 30.46
C ILE A 287 -36.41 1.64 29.25
N ALA A 288 -36.88 1.96 28.05
CA ALA A 288 -36.32 1.52 26.77
C ALA A 288 -35.05 2.29 26.39
N THR A 289 -34.10 2.35 27.32
CA THR A 289 -32.75 2.89 27.11
C THR A 289 -31.96 2.02 26.14
N LEU A 290 -30.85 2.55 25.62
CA LEU A 290 -29.93 1.80 24.77
C LEU A 290 -29.50 0.47 25.40
N GLU A 291 -29.14 0.48 26.70
CA GLU A 291 -28.73 -0.71 27.44
C GLU A 291 -29.87 -1.72 27.60
N PHE A 292 -31.10 -1.25 27.85
CA PHE A 292 -32.27 -2.13 27.91
C PHE A 292 -32.47 -2.87 26.59
N ILE A 293 -32.45 -2.14 25.47
CA ILE A 293 -32.61 -2.73 24.13
C ILE A 293 -31.51 -3.77 23.87
N GLU A 294 -30.26 -3.44 24.14
CA GLU A 294 -29.14 -4.39 23.99
C GLU A 294 -29.34 -5.66 24.81
N ASN A 295 -29.80 -5.53 26.06
CA ASN A 295 -30.03 -6.66 26.95
C ASN A 295 -31.22 -7.52 26.51
N GLU A 296 -32.32 -6.94 26.03
CA GLU A 296 -33.46 -7.71 25.51
C GLU A 296 -33.05 -8.58 24.31
N PHE A 297 -32.35 -8.01 23.32
CA PHE A 297 -31.86 -8.79 22.18
C PHE A 297 -30.84 -9.88 22.58
N ARG A 298 -30.02 -9.63 23.61
CA ARG A 298 -29.07 -10.64 24.11
C ARG A 298 -29.74 -11.83 24.80
N LYS A 299 -30.96 -11.69 25.33
CA LYS A 299 -31.71 -12.83 25.90
C LYS A 299 -32.13 -13.84 24.85
N GLU A 300 -32.43 -13.37 23.64
CA GLU A 300 -32.79 -14.23 22.51
C GLU A 300 -31.56 -14.95 21.93
N TYR A 301 -30.35 -14.45 22.22
CA TYR A 301 -29.11 -15.02 21.73
C TYR A 301 -28.66 -16.24 22.55
N THR A 302 -28.66 -17.42 21.92
CA THR A 302 -28.07 -18.64 22.52
C THR A 302 -26.64 -18.81 22.05
N ASN A 303 -25.67 -18.60 22.96
CA ASN A 303 -24.26 -18.70 22.59
C ASN A 303 -23.77 -20.16 22.55
N THR A 304 -23.45 -20.65 21.36
CA THR A 304 -22.88 -21.99 21.11
C THR A 304 -21.40 -21.94 20.73
N ASN A 305 -20.76 -20.78 20.82
CA ASN A 305 -19.37 -20.61 20.42
C ASN A 305 -18.41 -21.19 21.48
N LEU A 306 -17.52 -22.08 21.05
CA LEU A 306 -16.48 -22.68 21.91
C LEU A 306 -15.62 -21.64 22.66
N PHE A 307 -15.39 -20.47 22.08
CA PHE A 307 -14.57 -19.42 22.68
C PHE A 307 -15.35 -18.53 23.66
N HIS A 308 -16.67 -18.70 23.78
CA HIS A 308 -17.47 -17.93 24.72
C HIS A 308 -17.14 -18.31 26.17
N PRO A 309 -17.05 -17.35 27.13
CA PRO A 309 -16.73 -17.64 28.53
C PRO A 309 -17.67 -18.62 29.23
N ASP A 310 -18.91 -18.75 28.77
CA ASP A 310 -19.91 -19.67 29.34
C ASP A 310 -20.08 -21.00 28.61
N TYR A 311 -19.25 -21.32 27.60
CA TYR A 311 -19.39 -22.57 26.85
C TYR A 311 -19.22 -23.82 27.74
N TRP A 312 -18.51 -23.73 28.86
CA TRP A 312 -18.44 -24.79 29.87
C TRP A 312 -19.82 -25.25 30.38
N ARG A 313 -20.87 -24.40 30.31
CA ARG A 313 -22.24 -24.79 30.69
C ARG A 313 -22.84 -25.81 29.72
N ILE A 314 -22.52 -25.70 28.43
CA ILE A 314 -22.93 -26.69 27.41
C ILE A 314 -22.24 -28.02 27.71
N ILE A 315 -20.93 -28.00 27.99
CA ILE A 315 -20.18 -29.20 28.39
C ILE A 315 -20.77 -29.82 29.67
N LEU A 316 -21.08 -28.98 30.67
CA LEU A 316 -21.68 -29.44 31.92
C LEU A 316 -23.03 -30.14 31.68
N LYS A 317 -23.87 -29.56 30.82
CA LYS A 317 -25.15 -30.12 30.44
C LYS A 317 -24.98 -31.45 29.68
N ASP A 318 -24.23 -31.43 28.59
CA ASP A 318 -24.21 -32.52 27.61
C ASP A 318 -23.33 -33.70 28.03
N LYS A 319 -22.21 -33.44 28.72
CA LYS A 319 -21.26 -34.48 29.15
C LYS A 319 -21.47 -34.93 30.60
N TYR A 320 -21.95 -34.03 31.46
CA TYR A 320 -22.05 -34.26 32.90
C TYR A 320 -23.49 -34.18 33.44
N ASN A 321 -24.51 -34.21 32.56
CA ASN A 321 -25.93 -34.18 32.92
C ASN A 321 -26.30 -33.03 33.88
N ASN A 322 -25.68 -31.87 33.67
CA ASN A 322 -25.86 -30.65 34.47
C ASN A 322 -25.52 -30.80 35.98
N ASN A 323 -24.68 -31.78 36.33
CA ASN A 323 -24.29 -32.02 37.72
C ASN A 323 -23.23 -31.00 38.19
N GLY A 324 -23.61 -30.10 39.11
CA GLY A 324 -22.74 -29.04 39.63
C GLY A 324 -21.43 -29.49 40.28
N LEU A 325 -21.30 -30.76 40.70
CA LEU A 325 -20.02 -31.32 41.18
C LEU A 325 -18.94 -31.34 40.09
N TYR A 326 -19.33 -31.34 38.82
CA TYR A 326 -18.44 -31.38 37.67
C TYR A 326 -18.15 -30.00 37.07
N THR A 327 -18.57 -28.89 37.69
CA THR A 327 -18.33 -27.54 37.16
C THR A 327 -16.84 -27.25 36.92
N HIS A 328 -15.96 -27.65 37.84
CA HIS A 328 -14.52 -27.46 37.65
C HIS A 328 -13.97 -28.29 36.47
N VAL A 329 -14.45 -29.53 36.33
CA VAL A 329 -14.04 -30.43 35.25
C VAL A 329 -14.52 -29.92 33.89
N ALA A 330 -15.78 -29.45 33.81
CA ALA A 330 -16.34 -28.86 32.59
C ALA A 330 -15.58 -27.58 32.17
N LYS A 331 -15.15 -26.74 33.12
CA LYS A 331 -14.30 -25.57 32.83
C LYS A 331 -12.91 -25.97 32.33
N ALA A 332 -12.32 -27.03 32.89
CA ALA A 332 -11.04 -27.55 32.42
C ALA A 332 -11.14 -28.13 31.00
N ASP A 333 -12.19 -28.91 30.72
CA ASP A 333 -12.50 -29.44 29.38
C ASP A 333 -12.70 -28.30 28.37
N HIS A 334 -13.44 -27.26 28.74
CA HIS A 334 -13.64 -26.07 27.91
C HIS A 334 -12.32 -25.40 27.57
N GLN A 335 -11.46 -25.15 28.56
CA GLN A 335 -10.14 -24.55 28.33
C GLN A 335 -9.27 -25.42 27.40
N ALA A 336 -9.30 -26.74 27.56
CA ALA A 336 -8.54 -27.67 26.73
C ALA A 336 -9.01 -27.63 25.26
N LEU A 337 -10.32 -27.67 25.02
CA LEU A 337 -10.92 -27.55 23.70
C LEU A 337 -10.61 -26.19 23.06
N MET A 338 -10.76 -25.10 23.81
CA MET A 338 -10.46 -23.76 23.33
C MET A 338 -8.98 -23.62 22.93
N ASN A 339 -8.06 -24.17 23.73
CA ASN A 339 -6.63 -24.17 23.40
C ASN A 339 -6.31 -25.00 22.15
N ALA A 340 -6.94 -26.17 22.00
CA ALA A 340 -6.77 -27.03 20.82
C ALA A 340 -7.26 -26.32 19.56
N GLU A 341 -8.44 -25.71 19.62
CA GLU A 341 -9.02 -24.99 18.49
C GLU A 341 -8.24 -23.71 18.17
N LEU A 342 -7.78 -22.96 19.17
CA LEU A 342 -6.94 -21.79 18.96
C LEU A 342 -5.63 -22.16 18.23
N ASN A 343 -5.01 -23.29 18.61
CA ASN A 343 -3.83 -23.80 17.92
C ASN A 343 -4.13 -24.21 16.47
N ARG A 344 -5.28 -24.85 16.22
CA ARG A 344 -5.74 -25.17 14.87
C ARG A 344 -5.91 -23.90 14.03
N LEU A 345 -6.64 -22.89 14.54
CA LEU A 345 -6.85 -21.61 13.85
C LEU A 345 -5.53 -20.88 13.57
N LYS A 346 -4.62 -20.82 14.54
CA LYS A 346 -3.27 -20.25 14.33
C LYS A 346 -2.50 -21.01 13.24
N SER A 347 -2.53 -22.33 13.23
CA SER A 347 -1.81 -23.14 12.22
C SER A 347 -2.27 -22.86 10.78
N GLN A 348 -3.54 -22.48 10.60
CA GLN A 348 -4.16 -22.15 9.33
C GLN A 348 -4.05 -20.66 8.96
N THR A 349 -3.58 -19.83 9.89
CA THR A 349 -3.44 -18.39 9.69
C THR A 349 -2.06 -18.09 9.11
N PRO A 350 -1.92 -17.46 7.93
CA PRO A 350 -0.63 -17.02 7.43
C PRO A 350 -0.18 -15.70 8.09
N ILE A 351 1.11 -15.56 8.41
CA ILE A 351 1.72 -14.28 8.82
C ILE A 351 1.87 -13.42 7.57
N GLY A 352 2.59 -13.94 6.56
CA GLY A 352 2.76 -13.35 5.26
C GLY A 352 1.52 -13.48 4.36
N ALA A 353 1.75 -13.47 3.05
CA ALA A 353 0.70 -13.54 2.04
C ALA A 353 0.04 -14.94 1.95
N SER A 354 0.76 -16.01 2.28
CA SER A 354 0.21 -17.38 2.30
C SER A 354 0.93 -18.29 3.30
N LEU A 355 0.34 -19.46 3.59
CA LEU A 355 0.97 -20.48 4.43
C LEU A 355 2.24 -21.05 3.79
N ASN A 356 2.32 -21.06 2.46
CA ASN A 356 3.51 -21.52 1.74
C ASN A 356 4.64 -20.51 1.85
N VAL A 357 4.33 -19.21 1.79
CA VAL A 357 5.31 -18.15 2.07
C VAL A 357 5.89 -18.32 3.48
N ASP A 358 5.05 -18.51 4.49
CA ASP A 358 5.54 -18.71 5.87
C ASP A 358 6.44 -19.94 6.01
N LYS A 359 6.17 -21.03 5.27
CA LYS A 359 7.03 -22.22 5.26
C LYS A 359 8.38 -21.93 4.62
N ILE A 360 8.40 -21.25 3.48
CA ILE A 360 9.63 -20.86 2.78
C ILE A 360 10.48 -19.91 3.64
N VAL A 361 9.85 -18.90 4.27
CA VAL A 361 10.54 -17.96 5.19
C VAL A 361 11.23 -18.72 6.32
N GLN A 362 10.54 -19.66 6.97
CA GLN A 362 11.14 -20.47 8.04
C GLN A 362 12.23 -21.41 7.53
N TRP A 363 12.03 -22.06 6.39
CA TRP A 363 12.95 -23.07 5.85
C TRP A 363 14.29 -22.44 5.44
N PHE A 364 14.23 -21.28 4.79
CA PHE A 364 15.40 -20.57 4.29
C PHE A 364 15.95 -19.51 5.26
N ASP A 365 15.36 -19.40 6.47
CA ASP A 365 15.70 -18.40 7.48
C ASP A 365 15.71 -16.96 6.92
N ILE A 366 14.71 -16.63 6.08
CA ILE A 366 14.61 -15.34 5.39
C ILE A 366 14.37 -14.23 6.40
N ARG A 367 15.24 -13.23 6.40
CA ARG A 367 15.25 -12.12 7.39
C ARG A 367 15.38 -10.75 6.73
N ASP A 368 15.86 -10.70 5.50
CA ASP A 368 15.99 -9.46 4.74
C ASP A 368 14.60 -8.93 4.35
N LYS A 369 14.38 -7.62 4.58
CA LYS A 369 13.11 -6.95 4.30
C LYS A 369 12.71 -7.12 2.83
N ASN A 370 13.64 -6.96 1.90
CA ASN A 370 13.33 -6.97 0.48
C ASN A 370 13.05 -8.39 -0.02
N GLN A 371 13.78 -9.39 0.49
CA GLN A 371 13.47 -10.81 0.24
C GLN A 371 12.07 -11.17 0.74
N LEU A 372 11.70 -10.71 1.94
CA LEU A 372 10.36 -10.90 2.51
C LEU A 372 9.29 -10.22 1.65
N GLU A 373 9.50 -8.97 1.23
CA GLU A 373 8.57 -8.27 0.34
C GLU A 373 8.40 -9.01 -1.00
N TRP A 374 9.51 -9.47 -1.59
CA TRP A 374 9.50 -10.20 -2.85
C TRP A 374 8.71 -11.50 -2.77
N ILE A 375 8.96 -12.35 -1.77
CA ILE A 375 8.26 -13.63 -1.65
C ILE A 375 6.77 -13.44 -1.27
N ASN A 376 6.43 -12.37 -0.55
CA ASN A 376 5.04 -12.01 -0.27
C ASN A 376 4.29 -11.52 -1.52
N ALA A 377 4.99 -10.85 -2.44
CA ALA A 377 4.43 -10.44 -3.73
C ALA A 377 4.30 -11.60 -4.73
N ASN A 378 5.11 -12.66 -4.57
CA ASN A 378 5.17 -13.80 -5.48
C ASN A 378 4.73 -15.11 -4.78
N THR A 379 3.48 -15.17 -4.33
CA THR A 379 2.97 -16.34 -3.59
C THR A 379 3.03 -17.65 -4.37
N ASP A 380 2.96 -17.57 -5.69
CA ASP A 380 3.02 -18.74 -6.58
C ASP A 380 4.43 -19.33 -6.59
N LYS A 381 5.47 -18.49 -6.53
CA LYS A 381 6.86 -18.94 -6.37
C LYS A 381 7.07 -19.72 -5.07
N ALA A 382 6.47 -19.29 -3.96
CA ALA A 382 6.55 -20.06 -2.71
C ALA A 382 5.92 -21.46 -2.84
N THR A 383 4.88 -21.61 -3.67
CA THR A 383 4.26 -22.91 -3.96
C THR A 383 5.14 -23.75 -4.90
N GLU A 384 5.68 -23.13 -5.95
CA GLU A 384 6.64 -23.74 -6.88
C GLU A 384 7.87 -24.28 -6.13
N PHE A 385 8.47 -23.48 -5.25
CA PHE A 385 9.64 -23.86 -4.45
C PHE A 385 9.37 -25.07 -3.55
N LEU A 386 8.22 -25.11 -2.88
CA LEU A 386 7.86 -26.27 -2.05
C LEU A 386 7.68 -27.53 -2.90
N LYS A 387 7.12 -27.40 -4.11
CA LYS A 387 6.98 -28.51 -5.05
C LYS A 387 8.36 -29.02 -5.51
N ARG A 388 9.24 -28.11 -5.94
CA ARG A 388 10.62 -28.43 -6.34
C ARG A 388 11.39 -29.16 -5.24
N LEU A 389 11.29 -28.68 -3.99
CA LEU A 389 11.90 -29.35 -2.82
C LEU A 389 11.31 -30.75 -2.54
N ASP A 390 10.01 -30.95 -2.73
CA ASP A 390 9.38 -32.26 -2.55
C ASP A 390 9.77 -33.24 -3.66
N ASP A 391 9.86 -32.77 -4.90
CA ASP A 391 10.27 -33.57 -6.05
C ASP A 391 11.75 -33.96 -5.95
N ALA A 392 12.64 -33.03 -5.55
CA ALA A 392 14.03 -33.33 -5.28
C ALA A 392 14.21 -34.38 -4.15
N ARG A 393 13.40 -34.31 -3.09
CA ARG A 393 13.39 -35.34 -2.02
C ARG A 393 12.91 -36.71 -2.50
N LYS A 394 12.01 -36.77 -3.49
CA LYS A 394 11.56 -38.05 -4.06
C LYS A 394 12.68 -38.67 -4.89
N LEU A 395 13.40 -37.86 -5.67
CA LEU A 395 14.56 -38.31 -6.44
C LEU A 395 15.63 -38.89 -5.52
N ASP A 396 16.02 -38.18 -4.45
CA ASP A 396 16.99 -38.69 -3.49
C ASP A 396 16.57 -40.03 -2.86
N LYS A 397 15.27 -40.23 -2.61
CA LYS A 397 14.76 -41.51 -2.07
C LYS A 397 14.80 -42.64 -3.11
N GLN A 398 14.55 -42.34 -4.38
CA GLN A 398 14.62 -43.32 -5.46
C GLN A 398 16.06 -43.81 -5.64
N GLU A 399 17.04 -42.90 -5.65
CA GLU A 399 18.46 -43.22 -5.73
C GLU A 399 18.93 -44.10 -4.56
N THR A 400 18.39 -43.92 -3.34
CA THR A 400 18.71 -44.78 -2.19
C THR A 400 18.10 -46.19 -2.23
N SER A 401 17.20 -46.47 -3.18
CA SER A 401 16.45 -47.74 -3.25
C SER A 401 16.93 -48.70 -4.35
N GLU A 402 17.79 -48.24 -5.26
CA GLU A 402 18.38 -49.09 -6.30
C GLU A 402 19.69 -49.74 -5.82
N PRO A 403 19.94 -51.04 -6.10
CA PRO A 403 21.18 -51.69 -5.71
C PRO A 403 22.35 -51.09 -6.49
N ILE A 404 23.28 -50.45 -5.78
CA ILE A 404 24.49 -49.85 -6.33
C ILE A 404 25.35 -50.98 -6.94
N PRO A 405 25.65 -50.95 -8.25
CA PRO A 405 26.61 -51.86 -8.86
C PRO A 405 28.00 -51.66 -8.22
N ASP A 406 28.75 -52.75 -7.98
CA ASP A 406 30.02 -52.81 -7.22
C ASP A 406 31.19 -51.90 -7.73
N ASN A 407 30.93 -51.03 -8.70
CA ASN A 407 31.93 -50.31 -9.48
C ASN A 407 31.58 -48.83 -9.75
N GLU A 408 30.49 -48.29 -9.20
CA GLU A 408 30.19 -46.85 -9.28
C GLU A 408 30.46 -46.10 -7.97
N ILE A 409 31.04 -44.91 -8.12
CA ILE A 409 31.34 -43.95 -7.06
C ILE A 409 30.02 -43.64 -6.33
N ILE A 410 30.01 -43.83 -5.01
CA ILE A 410 28.90 -43.55 -4.10
C ILE A 410 28.32 -42.16 -4.42
N SER A 411 27.13 -42.08 -5.04
CA SER A 411 26.40 -40.80 -5.12
C SER A 411 26.06 -40.38 -3.69
N VAL A 412 26.35 -39.13 -3.33
CA VAL A 412 26.12 -38.67 -1.97
C VAL A 412 24.62 -38.48 -1.81
N VAL A 413 24.00 -39.33 -0.99
CA VAL A 413 22.57 -39.24 -0.63
C VAL A 413 22.20 -37.79 -0.28
N GLY A 414 21.31 -37.19 -1.07
CA GLY A 414 20.82 -35.82 -0.85
C GLY A 414 21.37 -34.74 -1.78
N GLU A 415 22.10 -35.08 -2.84
CA GLU A 415 22.63 -34.10 -3.80
C GLU A 415 21.52 -33.29 -4.49
N ASN A 416 20.44 -33.93 -4.95
CA ASN A 416 19.36 -33.22 -5.66
C ASN A 416 18.68 -32.20 -4.74
N PHE A 417 18.32 -32.60 -3.52
CA PHE A 417 17.66 -31.70 -2.57
C PHE A 417 18.56 -30.53 -2.13
N ASN A 418 19.87 -30.76 -1.95
CA ASN A 418 20.79 -29.69 -1.59
C ASN A 418 21.05 -28.71 -2.74
N SER A 419 21.16 -29.20 -3.98
CA SER A 419 21.26 -28.36 -5.18
C SER A 419 20.01 -27.49 -5.32
N GLU A 420 18.83 -28.10 -5.25
CA GLU A 420 17.56 -27.37 -5.39
C GLU A 420 17.38 -26.31 -4.30
N LYS A 421 17.80 -26.63 -3.06
CA LYS A 421 17.83 -25.66 -1.97
C LYS A 421 18.78 -24.50 -2.25
N TYR A 422 19.93 -24.74 -2.86
CA TYR A 422 20.87 -23.68 -3.24
C TYR A 422 20.26 -22.76 -4.31
N ASP A 423 19.63 -23.33 -5.33
CA ASP A 423 19.01 -22.58 -6.43
C ASP A 423 17.86 -21.70 -5.94
N ILE A 424 16.96 -22.26 -5.13
CA ILE A 424 15.85 -21.50 -4.53
C ILE A 424 16.38 -20.36 -3.65
N LYS A 425 17.45 -20.59 -2.89
CA LYS A 425 18.06 -19.56 -2.06
C LYS A 425 18.58 -18.40 -2.93
N ASN A 426 19.24 -18.70 -4.04
CA ASN A 426 19.72 -17.69 -4.97
C ASN A 426 18.55 -16.92 -5.59
N GLU A 427 17.49 -17.60 -6.00
CA GLU A 427 16.30 -16.95 -6.56
C GLU A 427 15.67 -15.96 -5.56
N ILE A 428 15.55 -16.35 -4.29
CA ILE A 428 15.06 -15.46 -3.23
C ILE A 428 15.98 -14.25 -3.04
N GLU A 429 17.30 -14.45 -3.08
CA GLU A 429 18.30 -13.38 -2.93
C GLU A 429 18.21 -12.36 -4.06
N TYR A 430 18.18 -12.82 -5.31
CA TYR A 430 17.97 -11.96 -6.48
C TYR A 430 16.61 -11.26 -6.44
N GLY A 431 15.56 -11.95 -6.02
CA GLY A 431 14.24 -11.37 -5.80
C GLY A 431 14.26 -10.20 -4.82
N GLY A 432 14.98 -10.35 -3.71
CA GLY A 432 15.21 -9.26 -2.75
C GLY A 432 15.97 -8.08 -3.38
N ARG A 433 17.01 -8.33 -4.18
CA ARG A 433 17.74 -7.27 -4.89
C ARG A 433 16.87 -6.53 -5.91
N ILE A 434 15.99 -7.23 -6.62
CA ILE A 434 14.99 -6.64 -7.52
C ILE A 434 14.05 -5.71 -6.74
N ALA A 435 13.50 -6.18 -5.61
CA ALA A 435 12.60 -5.38 -4.78
C ALA A 435 13.29 -4.11 -4.24
N LYS A 436 14.55 -4.21 -3.79
CA LYS A 436 15.37 -3.07 -3.35
C LYS A 436 15.57 -2.05 -4.47
N LEU A 437 15.96 -2.50 -5.66
CA LEU A 437 16.18 -1.61 -6.80
C LEU A 437 14.88 -0.91 -7.23
N ALA A 438 13.76 -1.62 -7.24
CA ALA A 438 12.46 -1.04 -7.56
C ALA A 438 12.05 0.09 -6.58
N GLU A 439 12.34 -0.08 -5.29
CA GLU A 439 12.12 0.96 -4.26
C GLU A 439 13.05 2.17 -4.49
N GLU A 440 14.34 1.93 -4.73
CA GLU A 440 15.35 2.99 -4.95
C GLU A 440 15.09 3.83 -6.22
N LEU A 441 14.52 3.21 -7.25
CA LEU A 441 14.11 3.85 -8.51
C LEU A 441 12.73 4.51 -8.41
N SER A 442 11.99 4.30 -7.32
CA SER A 442 10.61 4.78 -7.15
C SER A 442 9.70 4.38 -8.32
N LEU A 443 9.79 3.11 -8.73
CA LEU A 443 9.00 2.59 -9.85
C LEU A 443 7.50 2.60 -9.53
N ASN A 444 6.69 2.85 -10.56
CA ASN A 444 5.24 2.66 -10.47
C ASN A 444 4.91 1.16 -10.29
N PRO A 445 3.67 0.81 -9.90
CA PRO A 445 3.26 -0.58 -9.70
C PRO A 445 3.47 -1.47 -10.94
N ASP A 446 3.30 -0.94 -12.14
CA ASP A 446 3.38 -1.70 -13.40
C ASP A 446 4.83 -2.13 -13.68
N HIS A 447 5.78 -1.20 -13.67
CA HIS A 447 7.21 -1.51 -13.84
C HIS A 447 7.72 -2.41 -12.72
N LYS A 448 7.26 -2.19 -11.48
CA LYS A 448 7.61 -3.05 -10.35
C LYS A 448 7.11 -4.48 -10.60
N ASN A 449 5.86 -4.64 -11.04
CA ASN A 449 5.31 -5.95 -11.36
C ASN A 449 6.01 -6.61 -12.56
N TRP A 450 6.40 -5.83 -13.57
CA TRP A 450 7.17 -6.32 -14.71
C TRP A 450 8.52 -6.91 -14.26
N MET A 451 9.29 -6.16 -13.46
CA MET A 451 10.58 -6.65 -12.92
C MET A 451 10.43 -7.90 -12.06
N LEU A 452 9.31 -8.04 -11.34
CA LEU A 452 9.03 -9.21 -10.51
C LEU A 452 8.66 -10.45 -11.33
N THR A 453 8.09 -10.27 -12.52
CA THR A 453 7.63 -11.36 -13.41
C THR A 453 8.64 -11.75 -14.48
N HIS A 454 9.53 -10.84 -14.89
CA HIS A 454 10.58 -11.06 -15.91
C HIS A 454 11.95 -11.22 -15.25
N PHE A 455 12.08 -12.29 -14.45
CA PHE A 455 13.18 -12.47 -13.50
C PHE A 455 14.56 -12.45 -14.15
N GLU A 456 14.75 -13.09 -15.30
CA GLU A 456 16.05 -13.14 -15.99
C GLU A 456 16.51 -11.75 -16.46
N GLN A 457 15.62 -10.97 -17.07
CA GLN A 457 15.90 -9.61 -17.52
C GLN A 457 16.14 -8.70 -16.32
N ALA A 458 15.31 -8.83 -15.28
CA ALA A 458 15.45 -8.05 -14.05
C ALA A 458 16.80 -8.31 -13.35
N ILE A 459 17.31 -9.54 -13.34
CA ILE A 459 18.66 -9.85 -12.83
C ILE A 459 19.73 -9.09 -13.61
N LYS A 460 19.65 -9.04 -14.94
CA LYS A 460 20.64 -8.30 -15.75
C LYS A 460 20.62 -6.81 -15.41
N ILE A 461 19.43 -6.23 -15.24
CA ILE A 461 19.24 -4.83 -14.83
C ILE A 461 19.81 -4.58 -13.43
N VAL A 462 19.57 -5.49 -12.48
CA VAL A 462 20.12 -5.41 -11.12
C VAL A 462 21.64 -5.48 -11.13
N ASN A 463 22.22 -6.42 -11.88
CA ASN A 463 23.67 -6.54 -11.99
C ASN A 463 24.30 -5.28 -12.62
N PHE A 464 23.66 -4.71 -13.65
CA PHE A 464 24.05 -3.43 -14.23
C PHE A 464 23.98 -2.28 -13.23
N ALA A 465 22.91 -2.22 -12.44
CA ALA A 465 22.75 -1.23 -11.40
C ALA A 465 23.87 -1.33 -10.36
N ASP A 466 24.20 -2.55 -9.92
CA ASP A 466 25.21 -2.78 -8.88
C ASP A 466 26.63 -2.42 -9.35
N ILE A 467 27.02 -2.73 -10.59
CA ILE A 467 28.31 -2.27 -11.14
C ILE A 467 28.35 -0.75 -11.41
N SER A 468 27.19 -0.10 -11.50
CA SER A 468 27.06 1.34 -11.75
C SER A 468 27.07 2.18 -10.47
N ARG A 469 27.08 1.56 -9.28
CA ARG A 469 27.12 2.26 -8.00
C ARG A 469 28.49 2.87 -7.73
N ILE A 470 28.50 4.07 -7.19
CA ILE A 470 29.70 4.70 -6.62
C ILE A 470 29.39 4.95 -5.14
N ASN A 471 30.20 4.37 -4.24
CA ASN A 471 29.96 4.39 -2.79
C ASN A 471 28.55 3.88 -2.40
N ASP A 472 28.10 2.79 -3.03
CA ASP A 472 26.78 2.16 -2.86
C ASP A 472 25.56 3.00 -3.31
N VAL A 473 25.80 4.14 -3.97
CA VAL A 473 24.74 5.05 -4.44
C VAL A 473 24.65 5.05 -5.97
N LEU A 474 23.43 4.94 -6.49
CA LEU A 474 23.11 5.22 -7.90
C LEU A 474 22.88 6.72 -8.10
N SER A 475 23.56 7.32 -9.08
CA SER A 475 23.31 8.70 -9.49
C SER A 475 21.98 8.83 -10.23
N ASP A 476 21.35 10.01 -10.18
CA ASP A 476 20.06 10.25 -10.84
C ASP A 476 20.11 9.95 -12.35
N ALA A 477 21.23 10.25 -13.01
CA ALA A 477 21.44 9.93 -14.42
C ALA A 477 21.41 8.41 -14.68
N LYS A 478 22.01 7.60 -13.80
CA LYS A 478 21.95 6.14 -13.91
C LYS A 478 20.56 5.60 -13.58
N LYS A 479 19.85 6.20 -12.62
CA LYS A 479 18.45 5.82 -12.32
C LYS A 479 17.54 6.06 -13.54
N ILE A 480 17.63 7.24 -14.17
CA ILE A 480 16.88 7.56 -15.39
C ILE A 480 17.21 6.55 -16.49
N PHE A 481 18.49 6.24 -16.68
CA PHE A 481 18.90 5.27 -17.70
C PHE A 481 18.36 3.86 -17.43
N ILE A 482 18.40 3.38 -16.18
CA ILE A 482 17.83 2.07 -15.81
C ILE A 482 16.31 2.04 -16.07
N ILE A 483 15.59 3.13 -15.78
CA ILE A 483 14.16 3.23 -16.08
C ILE A 483 13.91 3.14 -17.58
N GLU A 484 14.75 3.75 -18.42
CA GLU A 484 14.65 3.62 -19.87
C GLU A 484 14.96 2.20 -20.37
N ILE A 485 15.88 1.48 -19.72
CA ILE A 485 16.13 0.05 -20.00
C ILE A 485 14.87 -0.78 -19.69
N ILE A 486 14.23 -0.55 -18.54
CA ILE A 486 13.00 -1.27 -18.15
C ILE A 486 11.91 -1.06 -19.19
N LYS A 487 11.65 0.21 -19.57
CA LYS A 487 10.66 0.53 -20.62
C LYS A 487 11.00 -0.11 -21.95
N ALA A 488 12.28 -0.11 -22.34
CA ALA A 488 12.71 -0.73 -23.59
C ALA A 488 12.38 -2.23 -23.60
N TYR A 489 12.64 -2.94 -22.50
CA TYR A 489 12.26 -4.35 -22.38
C TYR A 489 10.73 -4.57 -22.38
N GLU A 490 9.97 -3.71 -21.72
CA GLU A 490 8.50 -3.76 -21.73
C GLU A 490 7.93 -3.58 -23.16
N GLU A 491 8.58 -2.76 -23.97
CA GLU A 491 8.27 -2.53 -25.39
C GLU A 491 8.80 -3.63 -26.32
N GLY A 492 9.52 -4.64 -25.79
CA GLY A 492 10.08 -5.76 -26.57
C GLY A 492 11.40 -5.45 -27.28
N TYR A 493 12.07 -4.35 -26.92
CA TYR A 493 13.39 -4.01 -27.45
C TYR A 493 14.51 -4.77 -26.72
N ASN A 494 15.57 -5.09 -27.47
CA ASN A 494 16.78 -5.67 -26.91
C ASN A 494 17.70 -4.58 -26.36
N PHE A 495 18.35 -4.89 -25.23
CA PHE A 495 19.37 -4.03 -24.62
C PHE A 495 20.68 -4.80 -24.50
N ASN A 496 21.75 -4.20 -24.99
CA ASN A 496 23.11 -4.71 -24.78
C ASN A 496 23.71 -4.02 -23.55
N PHE A 497 23.86 -4.79 -22.46
CA PHE A 497 24.38 -4.29 -21.19
C PHE A 497 25.87 -3.94 -21.23
N ASP A 498 26.63 -4.60 -22.10
CA ASP A 498 28.06 -4.36 -22.25
C ASP A 498 28.27 -3.02 -22.98
N ASP A 499 27.49 -2.77 -24.03
CA ASP A 499 27.64 -1.56 -24.84
C ASP A 499 26.80 -0.35 -24.39
N ARG A 500 25.83 -0.56 -23.49
CA ARG A 500 24.90 0.47 -22.99
C ARG A 500 24.15 1.22 -24.10
N ILE A 501 23.83 0.52 -25.18
CA ILE A 501 23.11 1.04 -26.34
C ILE A 501 21.64 0.59 -26.28
N ILE A 502 20.72 1.54 -26.50
CA ILE A 502 19.30 1.26 -26.69
C ILE A 502 18.96 1.43 -28.17
N ASN A 503 18.80 0.31 -28.87
CA ASN A 503 18.37 0.29 -30.27
C ASN A 503 16.83 0.18 -30.36
N LYS A 504 16.18 1.32 -30.60
CA LYS A 504 14.73 1.45 -30.83
C LYS A 504 14.39 1.63 -32.31
N LEU A 505 15.24 1.15 -33.24
CA LEU A 505 14.93 1.17 -34.67
C LEU A 505 13.85 0.12 -34.98
N ASN A 506 12.77 0.57 -35.61
CA ASN A 506 11.68 -0.27 -36.11
C ASN A 506 11.89 -0.66 -37.59
N ASN A 507 12.76 0.03 -38.33
CA ASN A 507 13.16 -0.37 -39.68
C ASN A 507 14.23 -1.48 -39.59
N GLU A 508 13.90 -2.67 -40.09
CA GLU A 508 14.73 -3.87 -39.92
C GLU A 508 16.10 -3.77 -40.60
N CYS A 509 16.16 -3.13 -41.76
CA CYS A 509 17.42 -2.91 -42.47
C CYS A 509 18.32 -1.91 -41.73
N ALA A 510 17.80 -0.78 -41.25
CA ALA A 510 18.55 0.17 -40.43
C ALA A 510 19.02 -0.46 -39.11
N LYS A 511 18.15 -1.28 -38.48
CA LYS A 511 18.47 -2.03 -37.26
C LYS A 511 19.61 -3.03 -37.49
N THR A 512 19.60 -3.70 -38.64
CA THR A 512 20.67 -4.62 -39.05
C THR A 512 21.97 -3.87 -39.28
N ILE A 513 21.97 -2.79 -40.07
CA ILE A 513 23.15 -1.94 -40.30
C ILE A 513 23.74 -1.46 -38.97
N PHE A 514 22.90 -0.98 -38.06
CA PHE A 514 23.36 -0.53 -36.75
C PHE A 514 24.00 -1.67 -35.94
N SER A 515 23.42 -2.87 -35.98
CA SER A 515 23.99 -4.06 -35.32
C SER A 515 25.31 -4.52 -35.98
N GLU A 516 25.44 -4.39 -37.30
CA GLU A 516 26.69 -4.69 -38.04
C GLU A 516 27.80 -3.70 -37.67
N LEU A 517 27.45 -2.41 -37.54
CA LEU A 517 28.35 -1.39 -37.04
C LEU A 517 28.81 -1.69 -35.60
N GLU A 518 27.91 -2.15 -34.72
CA GLU A 518 28.27 -2.58 -33.35
C GLU A 518 29.29 -3.74 -33.36
N ASN A 519 29.08 -4.76 -34.20
CA ASN A 519 29.88 -6.00 -34.17
C ASN A 519 31.22 -5.93 -34.92
N GLY A 520 31.31 -5.18 -36.02
CA GLY A 520 32.38 -5.38 -37.00
C GLY A 520 33.53 -4.38 -37.00
N ILE A 521 33.31 -3.14 -36.53
CA ILE A 521 34.29 -2.05 -36.74
C ILE A 521 35.18 -1.82 -35.50
N PHE A 522 34.75 -2.25 -34.32
CA PHE A 522 35.29 -1.73 -33.06
C PHE A 522 36.09 -2.71 -32.22
N GLU A 523 36.05 -4.01 -32.52
CA GLU A 523 36.59 -4.97 -31.56
C GLU A 523 38.11 -5.13 -31.61
N ASN A 524 38.82 -5.13 -32.76
CA ASN A 524 40.23 -5.62 -32.73
C ASN A 524 41.25 -5.20 -33.83
N SER A 525 41.11 -4.11 -34.59
CA SER A 525 42.19 -3.71 -35.53
C SER A 525 42.78 -2.32 -35.24
N PRO A 526 44.03 -2.19 -34.74
CA PRO A 526 44.80 -0.98 -35.00
C PRO A 526 44.92 -0.84 -36.53
N LEU A 527 44.66 0.36 -37.04
CA LEU A 527 44.62 0.68 -38.47
C LEU A 527 45.71 -0.04 -39.26
N LYS A 528 45.30 -0.73 -40.33
CA LYS A 528 46.26 -1.30 -41.27
C LYS A 528 46.97 -0.16 -42.01
N PRO A 529 48.29 -0.26 -42.25
CA PRO A 529 49.15 0.82 -42.75
C PRO A 529 48.85 1.30 -44.19
N GLU A 530 47.75 0.84 -44.80
CA GLU A 530 47.43 1.05 -46.21
C GLU A 530 46.77 2.41 -46.51
N VAL A 531 46.37 3.18 -45.48
CA VAL A 531 45.81 4.53 -45.65
C VAL A 531 46.69 5.54 -44.89
N GLU A 532 47.67 6.12 -45.58
CA GLU A 532 48.42 7.28 -45.08
C GLU A 532 47.53 8.52 -45.13
N ILE A 533 46.98 8.91 -43.99
CA ILE A 533 46.17 10.13 -43.90
C ILE A 533 47.11 11.27 -43.52
N VAL A 534 47.49 12.05 -44.54
CA VAL A 534 48.37 13.21 -44.40
C VAL A 534 47.62 14.29 -43.63
N THR A 535 47.93 14.45 -42.34
CA THR A 535 47.41 15.56 -41.55
C THR A 535 48.34 16.76 -41.66
N PRO A 536 47.90 17.88 -42.27
CA PRO A 536 48.63 19.13 -42.14
C PRO A 536 48.29 19.71 -40.77
N ASN A 537 49.01 19.30 -39.71
CA ASN A 537 49.45 20.13 -38.57
C ASN A 537 49.78 19.35 -37.27
N SER A 538 51.06 19.41 -36.89
CA SER A 538 51.72 19.54 -35.57
C SER A 538 51.20 18.95 -34.24
N ILE A 539 50.25 18.01 -34.17
CA ILE A 539 49.74 17.55 -32.84
C ILE A 539 50.24 16.16 -32.38
N GLY A 540 50.95 15.38 -33.20
CA GLY A 540 51.65 14.17 -32.71
C GLY A 540 50.75 13.08 -32.09
N LEU A 541 49.46 13.11 -32.35
CA LEU A 541 48.51 11.99 -32.26
C LEU A 541 47.86 11.92 -33.63
N ASN A 542 47.80 10.75 -34.27
CA ASN A 542 47.01 10.66 -35.49
C ASN A 542 45.53 10.79 -35.06
N PHE A 543 44.80 11.71 -35.67
CA PHE A 543 43.44 12.06 -35.25
C PHE A 543 42.47 10.86 -35.33
N HIS A 544 42.82 9.85 -36.14
CA HIS A 544 42.13 8.58 -36.31
C HIS A 544 42.04 7.74 -35.03
N GLU A 545 43.06 7.78 -34.16
CA GLU A 545 43.03 7.15 -32.83
C GLU A 545 41.92 7.72 -31.93
N SER A 546 41.54 8.99 -32.11
CA SER A 546 40.48 9.64 -31.32
C SER A 546 39.08 9.19 -31.74
N ILE A 547 38.92 8.75 -32.99
CA ILE A 547 37.63 8.34 -33.58
C ILE A 547 37.34 6.88 -33.25
N LEU A 548 38.34 6.01 -33.36
CA LEU A 548 38.22 4.62 -32.89
C LEU A 548 38.01 4.57 -31.38
N LYS A 549 38.61 5.50 -30.63
CA LYS A 549 38.32 5.69 -29.20
C LYS A 549 36.91 6.21 -28.94
N LEU A 550 36.38 7.10 -29.79
CA LEU A 550 35.04 7.69 -29.70
C LEU A 550 33.92 6.65 -29.81
N PHE A 551 34.06 5.67 -30.72
CA PHE A 551 33.12 4.56 -30.82
C PHE A 551 33.31 3.51 -29.72
N LYS A 552 34.56 3.20 -29.35
CA LYS A 552 34.87 2.31 -28.22
C LYS A 552 34.42 2.85 -26.86
N ASP A 553 34.39 4.18 -26.71
CA ASP A 553 33.93 4.88 -25.50
C ASP A 553 32.42 5.23 -25.55
N SER A 554 31.66 4.79 -26.58
CA SER A 554 30.20 4.97 -26.66
C SER A 554 29.44 4.30 -25.50
N GLN A 555 30.04 3.27 -24.88
CA GLN A 555 29.57 2.65 -23.63
C GLN A 555 29.50 3.64 -22.44
N LYS A 556 30.03 4.86 -22.58
CA LYS A 556 30.00 5.91 -21.56
C LYS A 556 28.98 7.01 -21.86
N THR A 557 28.43 7.09 -23.07
CA THR A 557 27.47 8.14 -23.47
C THR A 557 26.01 7.75 -23.23
N ASN A 558 25.69 6.46 -23.13
CA ASN A 558 24.32 5.92 -23.18
C ASN A 558 23.62 6.33 -24.49
N LEU A 559 23.99 5.69 -25.60
CA LEU A 559 23.46 5.99 -26.92
C LEU A 559 22.05 5.42 -27.09
N VAL A 560 21.12 6.25 -27.59
CA VAL A 560 19.80 5.80 -28.03
C VAL A 560 19.67 6.06 -29.52
N ILE A 561 19.33 5.04 -30.30
CA ILE A 561 19.01 5.22 -31.72
C ILE A 561 17.57 4.80 -31.99
N LYS A 562 16.87 5.59 -32.78
CA LYS A 562 15.46 5.35 -33.17
C LYS A 562 15.20 5.92 -34.55
N ASN A 563 14.05 5.59 -35.13
CA ASN A 563 13.53 6.26 -36.33
C ASN A 563 12.26 7.06 -36.01
N GLY A 564 11.90 8.03 -36.85
CA GLY A 564 10.69 8.83 -36.68
C GLY A 564 10.32 9.73 -37.85
N THR A 565 9.08 10.21 -37.85
CA THR A 565 8.44 10.93 -38.98
C THR A 565 8.54 12.45 -38.93
N SER A 566 9.02 13.03 -37.83
CA SER A 566 8.90 14.48 -37.55
C SER A 566 10.21 15.28 -37.65
N ILE A 567 11.17 14.80 -38.45
CA ILE A 567 12.43 15.52 -38.67
C ILE A 567 12.55 15.97 -40.11
N ASN A 568 13.05 17.19 -40.33
CA ASN A 568 13.20 17.78 -41.69
C ASN A 568 14.53 17.39 -42.35
N SER A 569 15.33 16.57 -41.70
CA SER A 569 16.63 16.08 -42.16
C SER A 569 16.63 14.55 -42.28
N ASN A 570 17.65 13.99 -42.93
CA ASN A 570 17.83 12.53 -43.02
C ASN A 570 17.96 11.88 -41.63
N ALA A 571 18.61 12.60 -40.71
CA ALA A 571 18.72 12.24 -39.32
C ALA A 571 18.97 13.49 -38.45
N GLN A 572 18.78 13.35 -37.15
CA GLN A 572 19.10 14.38 -36.17
C GLN A 572 19.63 13.75 -34.88
N THR A 573 20.65 14.38 -34.31
CA THR A 573 21.15 14.03 -32.98
C THR A 573 20.87 15.12 -31.96
N ILE A 574 20.13 14.78 -30.90
CA ILE A 574 19.93 15.64 -29.73
C ILE A 574 20.57 14.95 -28.53
N LYS A 575 21.57 15.60 -27.92
CA LYS A 575 22.41 15.00 -26.86
C LYS A 575 23.04 13.70 -27.38
N THR A 576 22.62 12.55 -26.85
CA THR A 576 23.09 11.20 -27.22
C THR A 576 21.99 10.37 -27.88
N THR A 577 20.92 11.02 -28.36
CA THR A 577 19.82 10.35 -29.06
C THR A 577 19.86 10.66 -30.55
N ILE A 578 20.05 9.63 -31.37
CA ILE A 578 20.01 9.67 -32.82
C ILE A 578 18.59 9.32 -33.28
N THR A 579 18.00 10.16 -34.13
CA THR A 579 16.71 9.89 -34.79
C THR A 579 16.92 9.86 -36.29
N LEU A 580 16.67 8.72 -36.94
CA LEU A 580 16.68 8.56 -38.40
C LEU A 580 15.29 8.86 -38.98
N ASN A 581 15.22 9.49 -40.16
CA ASN A 581 13.96 9.86 -40.77
C ASN A 581 13.34 8.65 -41.52
N ASP A 582 12.06 8.40 -41.31
CA ASP A 582 11.38 7.27 -41.95
C ASP A 582 11.34 7.36 -43.49
N ASN A 583 11.11 8.55 -44.04
CA ASN A 583 11.14 8.80 -45.48
C ASN A 583 12.56 8.67 -46.06
N TYR A 584 13.58 9.01 -45.27
CA TYR A 584 14.97 8.78 -45.67
C TYR A 584 15.26 7.28 -45.74
N LEU A 585 14.91 6.53 -44.67
CA LEU A 585 15.11 5.09 -44.59
C LEU A 585 14.40 4.32 -45.70
N SER A 586 13.25 4.80 -46.19
CA SER A 586 12.52 4.14 -47.28
C SER A 586 13.13 4.32 -48.67
N ASN A 587 14.00 5.33 -48.87
CA ASN A 587 14.54 5.68 -50.19
C ASN A 587 16.04 5.44 -50.33
N ALA A 588 16.76 5.60 -49.22
CA ALA A 588 18.22 5.57 -49.20
C ALA A 588 18.78 4.16 -49.39
N THR A 589 20.00 4.11 -49.92
CA THR A 589 20.80 2.89 -49.93
C THR A 589 21.30 2.55 -48.51
N LYS A 590 21.65 1.28 -48.31
CA LYS A 590 22.33 0.83 -47.09
C LYS A 590 23.63 1.61 -46.86
N LEU A 591 24.37 1.93 -47.92
CA LEU A 591 25.62 2.70 -47.83
C LEU A 591 25.34 4.13 -47.33
N SER A 592 24.30 4.78 -47.85
CA SER A 592 23.87 6.10 -47.36
C SER A 592 23.43 6.05 -45.90
N ILE A 593 22.63 5.05 -45.51
CA ILE A 593 22.13 4.89 -44.14
C ILE A 593 23.30 4.65 -43.17
N THR A 594 24.24 3.78 -43.55
CA THR A 594 25.46 3.49 -42.78
C THR A 594 26.27 4.76 -42.56
N ARG A 595 26.55 5.53 -43.61
CA ARG A 595 27.22 6.83 -43.52
C ARG A 595 26.48 7.76 -42.55
N THR A 596 25.16 7.84 -42.65
CA THR A 596 24.35 8.69 -41.77
C THR A 596 24.47 8.26 -40.31
N ILE A 597 24.40 6.96 -40.01
CA ILE A 597 24.58 6.45 -38.64
C ILE A 597 25.98 6.78 -38.11
N ILE A 598 27.03 6.61 -38.92
CA ILE A 598 28.40 7.00 -38.56
C ILE A 598 28.47 8.51 -38.25
N HIS A 599 27.90 9.34 -39.12
CA HIS A 599 27.88 10.80 -38.97
C HIS A 599 27.18 11.24 -37.68
N GLU A 600 25.97 10.74 -37.42
CA GLU A 600 25.20 11.08 -36.23
C GLU A 600 25.86 10.55 -34.94
N SER A 601 26.57 9.43 -35.03
CA SER A 601 27.36 8.92 -33.90
C SER A 601 28.49 9.87 -33.51
N VAL A 602 29.11 10.56 -34.48
CA VAL A 602 30.09 11.61 -34.21
C VAL A 602 29.41 12.80 -33.50
N HIS A 603 28.25 13.26 -33.97
CA HIS A 603 27.49 14.29 -33.25
C HIS A 603 27.17 13.92 -31.80
N SER A 604 26.73 12.68 -31.57
CA SER A 604 26.38 12.15 -30.25
C SER A 604 27.57 12.24 -29.29
N TYR A 605 28.76 11.86 -29.75
CA TYR A 605 29.97 12.00 -28.97
C TYR A 605 30.40 13.45 -28.74
N LEU A 606 30.40 14.28 -29.79
CA LEU A 606 30.78 15.69 -29.66
C LEU A 606 29.87 16.40 -28.64
N ASN A 607 28.57 16.13 -28.66
CA ASN A 607 27.63 16.57 -27.64
C ASN A 607 28.05 16.11 -26.23
N ALA A 608 28.35 14.82 -26.06
CA ALA A 608 28.72 14.27 -24.76
C ALA A 608 30.01 14.91 -24.18
N VAL A 609 31.02 15.15 -25.02
CA VAL A 609 32.27 15.82 -24.63
C VAL A 609 32.04 17.31 -24.36
N PHE A 610 31.33 18.01 -25.24
CA PHE A 610 31.13 19.45 -25.17
C PHE A 610 30.34 19.86 -23.91
N TYR A 611 29.30 19.09 -23.57
CA TYR A 611 28.46 19.30 -22.38
C TYR A 611 29.01 18.67 -21.09
N SER A 612 30.21 18.07 -21.12
CA SER A 612 30.86 17.47 -19.94
C SER A 612 30.03 16.37 -19.27
N ASN A 613 29.61 15.38 -20.05
CA ASN A 613 29.09 14.15 -19.47
C ASN A 613 30.13 13.60 -18.46
N PRO A 614 29.77 13.39 -17.18
CA PRO A 614 30.71 13.01 -16.12
C PRO A 614 31.57 11.80 -16.46
N ASP A 615 31.02 10.87 -17.24
CA ASP A 615 31.65 9.61 -17.61
C ASP A 615 32.65 9.76 -18.78
N LEU A 616 32.76 10.94 -19.40
CA LEU A 616 33.50 11.20 -20.65
C LEU A 616 34.39 12.45 -20.62
N SER A 617 34.78 12.96 -19.45
CA SER A 617 35.49 14.24 -19.34
C SER A 617 36.85 14.25 -20.07
N ASN A 618 36.85 14.51 -21.37
CA ASN A 618 38.03 14.75 -22.19
C ASN A 618 38.27 16.27 -22.24
N GLN A 619 38.77 16.80 -21.12
CA GLN A 619 39.03 18.24 -20.97
C GLN A 619 39.87 18.82 -22.12
N PRO A 620 40.94 18.14 -22.62
CA PRO A 620 41.69 18.64 -23.77
C PRO A 620 40.86 18.82 -25.05
N LEU A 621 40.03 17.83 -25.41
CA LEU A 621 39.19 17.93 -26.61
C LEU A 621 38.10 19.00 -26.44
N ARG A 622 37.46 19.07 -25.27
CA ARG A 622 36.46 20.08 -24.97
C ARG A 622 37.02 21.50 -25.07
N ILE A 623 38.23 21.73 -24.54
CA ILE A 623 38.92 23.03 -24.64
C ILE A 623 39.17 23.37 -26.11
N LYS A 624 39.71 22.44 -26.90
CA LYS A 624 39.94 22.65 -28.34
C LYS A 624 38.68 22.96 -29.11
N MET A 625 37.58 22.24 -28.85
CA MET A 625 36.27 22.50 -29.46
C MET A 625 35.77 23.92 -29.15
N ARG A 626 35.91 24.36 -27.89
CA ARG A 626 35.53 25.73 -27.48
C ARG A 626 36.42 26.79 -28.08
N SER A 627 37.73 26.55 -28.14
CA SER A 627 38.69 27.44 -28.82
C SER A 627 38.35 27.57 -30.31
N TYR A 628 38.14 26.45 -31.00
CA TYR A 628 37.78 26.44 -32.43
C TYR A 628 36.48 27.20 -32.70
N ALA A 629 35.42 26.92 -31.93
CA ALA A 629 34.14 27.64 -32.06
C ALA A 629 34.31 29.15 -31.82
N SER A 630 35.10 29.53 -30.80
CA SER A 630 35.36 30.94 -30.49
C SER A 630 36.21 31.64 -31.54
N GLU A 631 37.26 31.00 -32.06
CA GLU A 631 38.18 31.56 -33.06
C GLU A 631 37.47 31.79 -34.40
N LYS A 632 36.57 30.88 -34.78
CA LYS A 632 35.78 30.96 -36.02
C LYS A 632 34.47 31.74 -35.87
N GLY A 633 34.11 32.15 -34.66
CA GLY A 633 32.90 32.94 -34.39
C GLY A 633 31.59 32.14 -34.49
N PHE A 634 31.62 30.83 -34.32
CA PHE A 634 30.43 29.99 -34.38
C PHE A 634 29.62 30.06 -33.08
N THR A 635 28.38 30.54 -33.17
CA THR A 635 27.41 30.58 -32.06
C THR A 635 26.36 29.48 -32.15
N ASP A 636 26.10 28.97 -33.35
CA ASP A 636 25.19 27.85 -33.58
C ASP A 636 25.94 26.52 -33.43
N LEU A 637 25.46 25.65 -32.55
CA LEU A 637 26.12 24.38 -32.24
C LEU A 637 26.12 23.43 -33.43
N ASN A 638 25.06 23.45 -34.23
CA ASN A 638 24.93 22.58 -35.40
C ASN A 638 25.95 22.96 -36.48
N ARG A 639 26.02 24.25 -36.82
CA ARG A 639 27.05 24.82 -37.70
C ARG A 639 28.44 24.52 -37.18
N PHE A 640 28.70 24.76 -35.90
CA PHE A 640 29.99 24.43 -35.28
C PHE A 640 30.35 22.95 -35.46
N HIS A 641 29.42 22.02 -35.19
CA HIS A 641 29.71 20.60 -35.34
C HIS A 641 30.03 20.22 -36.77
N HIS A 642 29.25 20.65 -37.76
CA HIS A 642 29.55 20.36 -39.16
C HIS A 642 30.92 20.92 -39.58
N GLU A 643 31.24 22.16 -39.19
CA GLU A 643 32.55 22.77 -39.49
C GLU A 643 33.70 22.05 -38.79
N PHE A 644 33.49 21.56 -37.57
CA PHE A 644 34.49 20.80 -36.83
C PHE A 644 34.65 19.38 -37.39
N MET A 645 33.56 18.78 -37.89
CA MET A 645 33.51 17.42 -38.42
C MET A 645 34.25 17.25 -39.74
N ALA A 646 34.57 18.34 -40.45
CA ALA A 646 35.38 18.29 -41.66
C ALA A 646 36.78 17.68 -41.44
N GLN A 647 37.31 17.77 -40.22
CA GLN A 647 38.58 17.15 -39.84
C GLN A 647 38.50 15.61 -39.77
N TYR A 648 37.29 15.04 -39.84
CA TYR A 648 37.00 13.61 -39.66
C TYR A 648 36.63 12.90 -40.96
N ILE A 649 36.73 13.57 -42.12
CA ILE A 649 36.23 13.07 -43.40
C ILE A 649 36.89 11.75 -43.81
N ASP A 650 38.22 11.67 -43.75
CA ASP A 650 38.95 10.45 -44.12
C ASP A 650 38.56 9.25 -43.23
N ALA A 651 38.38 9.48 -41.93
CA ALA A 651 38.00 8.44 -40.99
C ALA A 651 36.56 7.94 -41.21
N MET A 652 35.63 8.85 -41.50
CA MET A 652 34.25 8.49 -41.85
C MET A 652 34.22 7.70 -43.16
N ALA A 653 35.02 8.10 -44.15
CA ALA A 653 35.16 7.38 -45.42
C ALA A 653 35.73 5.97 -45.22
N TYR A 654 36.78 5.84 -44.42
CA TYR A 654 37.38 4.55 -44.11
C TYR A 654 36.44 3.63 -43.34
N SER A 655 35.73 4.16 -42.34
CA SER A 655 34.74 3.39 -41.56
C SER A 655 33.60 2.89 -42.46
N LEU A 656 33.17 3.72 -43.42
CA LEU A 656 32.17 3.34 -44.40
C LEU A 656 32.69 2.25 -45.35
N TYR A 657 33.94 2.35 -45.80
CA TYR A 657 34.58 1.32 -46.62
C TYR A 657 34.68 -0.03 -45.90
N GLU A 658 35.16 -0.06 -44.67
CA GLU A 658 35.32 -1.32 -43.92
C GLU A 658 33.95 -1.97 -43.65
N TRP A 659 32.91 -1.18 -43.37
CA TRP A 659 31.55 -1.70 -43.30
C TRP A 659 31.08 -2.28 -44.64
N ASP A 660 31.27 -1.55 -45.74
CA ASP A 660 30.80 -1.95 -47.07
C ASP A 660 31.51 -3.21 -47.57
N LYS A 661 32.78 -3.35 -47.22
CA LYS A 661 33.61 -4.54 -47.47
C LYS A 661 33.05 -5.79 -46.78
N GLU A 662 32.69 -5.70 -45.51
CA GLU A 662 32.29 -6.87 -44.71
C GLU A 662 30.79 -7.19 -44.87
N TYR A 663 29.95 -6.15 -44.90
CA TYR A 663 28.49 -6.27 -44.77
C TYR A 663 27.71 -5.73 -45.98
N GLY A 664 28.28 -4.79 -46.71
CA GLY A 664 27.66 -4.15 -47.87
C GLY A 664 27.96 -4.86 -49.19
N SER A 665 28.32 -4.08 -50.20
CA SER A 665 28.59 -4.54 -51.57
C SER A 665 29.78 -5.49 -51.67
N GLY A 666 30.69 -5.47 -50.69
CA GLY A 666 31.84 -6.36 -50.61
C GLY A 666 31.53 -7.74 -50.01
N LYS A 667 30.36 -7.92 -49.41
CA LYS A 667 30.01 -9.14 -48.68
C LYS A 667 30.14 -10.40 -49.55
N GLY A 668 31.00 -11.32 -49.13
CA GLY A 668 31.27 -12.58 -49.84
C GLY A 668 32.35 -12.48 -50.92
N LEU A 669 32.99 -11.32 -51.10
CA LEU A 669 34.14 -11.15 -51.99
C LEU A 669 35.46 -11.35 -51.21
N ASN A 670 36.18 -12.43 -51.52
CA ASN A 670 37.39 -12.82 -50.78
C ASN A 670 38.68 -12.06 -51.19
N ASN A 671 38.61 -11.13 -52.14
CA ASN A 671 39.77 -10.47 -52.75
C ASN A 671 39.79 -8.93 -52.56
N ILE A 672 39.04 -8.40 -51.58
CA ILE A 672 39.03 -6.96 -51.30
C ILE A 672 40.11 -6.65 -50.27
N ASN A 673 41.22 -6.07 -50.73
CA ASN A 673 42.33 -5.68 -49.86
C ASN A 673 42.44 -4.15 -49.72
N LYS A 674 41.88 -3.39 -50.65
CA LYS A 674 41.88 -1.92 -50.64
C LYS A 674 40.58 -1.34 -51.21
N PRO A 675 40.28 -0.04 -51.00
CA PRO A 675 39.05 0.59 -51.50
C PRO A 675 38.82 0.47 -53.01
N ASP A 676 39.89 0.49 -53.81
CA ASP A 676 39.82 0.35 -55.28
C ASP A 676 39.36 -1.03 -55.75
N ASP A 677 39.41 -2.05 -54.89
CA ASP A 677 38.91 -3.38 -55.22
C ASP A 677 37.37 -3.45 -55.11
N LEU A 678 36.72 -2.38 -54.62
CA LEU A 678 35.27 -2.27 -54.42
C LEU A 678 34.68 -1.05 -55.18
N LEU A 679 34.46 0.09 -54.52
CA LEU A 679 33.90 1.31 -55.14
C LEU A 679 34.95 2.40 -55.44
N GLY A 680 36.19 2.25 -54.96
CA GLY A 680 37.25 3.25 -55.06
C GLY A 680 37.25 4.24 -53.89
N TRP A 681 38.45 4.65 -53.45
CA TRP A 681 38.61 5.57 -52.31
C TRP A 681 37.86 6.89 -52.51
N GLU A 682 37.95 7.48 -53.71
CA GLU A 682 37.27 8.74 -54.05
C GLU A 682 35.75 8.67 -53.84
N TYR A 683 35.13 7.49 -54.01
CA TYR A 683 33.70 7.31 -53.79
C TYR A 683 33.35 7.37 -52.30
N TYR A 684 34.07 6.63 -51.45
CA TYR A 684 33.87 6.66 -49.99
C TYR A 684 34.24 8.03 -49.41
N TYR A 685 35.30 8.65 -49.91
CA TYR A 685 35.72 10.00 -49.54
C TYR A 685 34.63 11.02 -49.89
N SER A 686 34.07 10.96 -51.11
CA SER A 686 32.93 11.79 -51.52
C SER A 686 31.72 11.58 -50.61
N MET A 687 31.40 10.32 -50.28
CA MET A 687 30.30 9.99 -49.37
C MET A 687 30.47 10.61 -47.99
N ALA A 688 31.69 10.66 -47.45
CA ALA A 688 31.93 11.21 -46.11
C ALA A 688 31.59 12.70 -45.96
N PHE A 689 31.52 13.47 -47.05
CA PHE A 689 31.09 14.89 -47.04
C PHE A 689 29.60 15.07 -46.75
N GLY A 690 28.80 14.00 -46.77
CA GLY A 690 27.37 14.13 -46.49
C GLY A 690 27.11 14.67 -45.08
N GLY A 691 26.40 15.79 -44.99
CA GLY A 691 26.18 16.56 -43.77
C GLY A 691 27.01 17.84 -43.66
N LEU A 692 28.03 18.03 -44.51
CA LEU A 692 28.82 19.28 -44.58
C LEU A 692 28.15 20.38 -45.41
N PHE A 693 26.83 20.48 -45.27
CA PHE A 693 25.95 21.43 -45.92
C PHE A 693 25.01 22.05 -44.89
N TYR A 694 24.49 23.22 -45.20
CA TYR A 694 23.44 23.86 -44.40
C TYR A 694 22.41 24.46 -45.33
N GLU A 695 21.16 24.47 -44.88
CA GLU A 695 20.10 25.21 -45.57
C GLU A 695 20.20 26.69 -45.21
N ASP A 696 20.22 27.55 -46.23
CA ASP A 696 20.05 28.99 -46.00
C ASP A 696 18.58 29.33 -45.65
N THR A 697 18.30 30.61 -45.39
CA THR A 697 16.94 31.07 -45.06
C THR A 697 15.91 30.85 -46.16
N ASN A 698 16.34 30.51 -47.37
CA ASN A 698 15.50 30.22 -48.52
C ASN A 698 15.39 28.71 -48.79
N GLY A 699 15.99 27.86 -47.96
CA GLY A 699 16.02 26.41 -48.12
C GLY A 699 17.03 25.90 -49.14
N ASN A 700 17.97 26.73 -49.61
CA ASN A 700 19.02 26.25 -50.51
C ASN A 700 20.13 25.57 -49.71
N LEU A 701 20.55 24.39 -50.18
CA LEU A 701 21.74 23.71 -49.66
C LEU A 701 23.01 24.47 -50.05
N ASN A 702 23.72 24.96 -49.05
CA ASN A 702 25.00 25.65 -49.19
C ASN A 702 26.11 24.82 -48.55
N PRO A 703 27.29 24.70 -49.18
CA PRO A 703 28.43 24.00 -48.60
C PRO A 703 28.98 24.77 -47.38
N THR A 704 29.41 24.05 -46.36
CA THR A 704 30.15 24.62 -45.22
C THR A 704 31.47 25.26 -45.65
N ASP A 705 32.02 26.14 -44.82
CA ASP A 705 33.30 26.81 -45.10
C ASP A 705 34.42 25.77 -45.20
N SER A 706 34.40 24.77 -44.31
CA SER A 706 35.35 23.66 -44.33
C SER A 706 35.19 22.76 -45.56
N PHE A 707 33.97 22.58 -46.09
CA PHE A 707 33.81 21.82 -47.34
C PHE A 707 34.41 22.59 -48.54
N ILE A 708 34.22 23.92 -48.59
CA ILE A 708 34.86 24.76 -49.60
C ILE A 708 36.39 24.70 -49.48
N GLU A 709 36.92 24.71 -48.25
CA GLU A 709 38.36 24.62 -47.99
C GLU A 709 38.96 23.29 -48.44
N LEU A 710 38.29 22.17 -48.11
CA LEU A 710 38.76 20.82 -48.48
C LEU A 710 38.57 20.49 -49.96
N VAL A 711 37.54 21.04 -50.60
CA VAL A 711 37.24 20.84 -52.02
C VAL A 711 37.04 22.22 -52.69
N PRO A 712 38.12 22.93 -53.04
CA PRO A 712 38.02 24.30 -53.57
C PRO A 712 37.31 24.40 -54.93
N SER A 713 37.38 23.34 -55.73
CA SER A 713 36.74 23.24 -57.04
C SER A 713 35.22 23.09 -56.91
N GLU A 714 34.46 24.07 -57.40
CA GLU A 714 33.00 24.01 -57.42
C GLU A 714 32.46 22.81 -58.21
N ASN A 715 33.10 22.49 -59.34
CA ASN A 715 32.72 21.34 -60.15
C ASN A 715 32.86 20.02 -59.38
N ASP A 716 33.88 19.88 -58.53
CA ASP A 716 34.08 18.66 -57.77
C ASP A 716 33.12 18.59 -56.58
N ARG A 717 32.79 19.74 -55.94
CA ARG A 717 31.71 19.81 -54.95
C ARG A 717 30.37 19.39 -55.56
N THR A 718 30.03 19.86 -56.76
CA THR A 718 28.80 19.47 -57.47
C THR A 718 28.76 17.97 -57.75
N LYS A 719 29.88 17.34 -58.14
CA LYS A 719 29.94 15.88 -58.32
C LYS A 719 29.71 15.13 -57.01
N ILE A 720 30.32 15.59 -55.91
CA ILE A 720 30.14 15.01 -54.58
C ILE A 720 28.67 15.10 -54.16
N ILE A 721 28.03 16.26 -54.32
CA ILE A 721 26.60 16.45 -54.04
C ILE A 721 25.75 15.47 -54.83
N GLN A 722 26.04 15.30 -56.13
CA GLN A 722 25.30 14.35 -56.97
C GLN A 722 25.43 12.91 -56.48
N ILE A 723 26.64 12.48 -56.05
CA ILE A 723 26.84 11.15 -55.46
C ILE A 723 25.97 10.97 -54.21
N LEU A 724 25.99 11.96 -53.31
CA LEU A 724 25.21 11.93 -52.08
C LEU A 724 23.71 11.87 -52.34
N GLU A 725 23.18 12.69 -53.26
CA GLU A 725 21.77 12.70 -53.64
C GLU A 725 21.35 11.38 -54.28
N ASN A 726 22.21 10.77 -55.11
CA ASN A 726 21.91 9.50 -55.75
C ASN A 726 21.77 8.37 -54.72
N GLU A 727 22.68 8.31 -53.76
CA GLU A 727 22.69 7.32 -52.66
C GLU A 727 21.56 7.58 -51.65
N GLN A 728 21.22 8.84 -51.38
CA GLN A 728 20.11 9.23 -50.48
C GLN A 728 18.73 8.94 -51.07
N ASN A 729 18.53 9.19 -52.36
CA ASN A 729 17.23 9.06 -53.01
C ASN A 729 17.06 7.74 -53.76
N GLY A 730 18.13 6.95 -53.87
CA GLY A 730 18.10 5.67 -54.58
C GLY A 730 17.74 5.83 -56.07
N THR A 731 18.32 6.84 -56.75
CA THR A 731 18.11 7.14 -58.19
C THR A 731 19.08 6.37 -59.12
N ASN A 732 19.04 6.57 -60.44
CA ASN A 732 19.64 5.64 -61.42
C ASN A 732 21.19 5.45 -61.38
N ASP A 733 21.92 6.15 -60.51
CA ASP A 733 23.40 6.14 -60.48
C ASP A 733 24.01 5.84 -59.09
N TYR A 734 23.23 5.38 -58.11
CA TYR A 734 23.80 4.90 -56.85
C TYR A 734 24.60 3.60 -57.05
N LYS A 735 25.55 3.34 -56.16
CA LYS A 735 26.38 2.12 -56.09
C LYS A 735 26.02 1.22 -54.91
N GLY A 736 25.50 1.78 -53.82
CA GLY A 736 25.05 1.02 -52.65
C GLY A 736 23.76 0.22 -52.89
N GLU A 737 23.55 -0.86 -52.15
CA GLU A 737 22.28 -1.61 -52.26
C GLU A 737 21.11 -0.85 -51.60
N LYS A 738 19.89 -0.97 -52.12
CA LYS A 738 18.70 -0.41 -51.45
C LYS A 738 18.38 -1.12 -50.13
N CYS A 739 17.88 -0.34 -49.19
CA CYS A 739 17.35 -0.81 -47.93
C CYS A 739 15.87 -1.20 -48.14
N ASN A 740 15.64 -2.44 -48.60
CA ASN A 740 14.30 -2.96 -48.90
C ASN A 740 13.60 -3.54 -47.67
#